data_AF-R9AHC3-F1
#
_entry.id   AF-R9AHC3-F1
#
_cell.length_a   1.000
_cell.length_b   1.000
_cell.length_c   1.000
_cell.angle_alpha   90.00
_cell.angle_beta   90.00
_cell.angle_gamma   90.00
#
_symmetry.space_group_name_H-M   'P 1'
#
loop_
_entity.id
_entity.type
_entity.pdbx_description
1 polymer ?
#
loop_
_entity_poly.entity_id
_entity_poly.type
_entity_poly.pdbx_seq_one_letter_code
_entity_poly.pdbx_strand_id
1 'polypeptide(L)'
;MKESYVPATDAIPNKPISKPRPKKKKKEKTLPGNVGTDGWPQHFINLDKTFKAVNTVLAFCSAQTALAATFDQILKSIEGLLKRELDLFDIAQIKAIIPDNLRFAYVNKSSINIHTEHKYFSGYGRDRNVDDVFIPPSTSSDVDDNDVSKQVLVLEFTDVRSLHSRQKQQRDVELNKAPTLTRGDTLKLIEKRNDRFKVAVNELLGAALETGDDPIQLVTSAAHQHVPAKPFMHPALKNALANKSLPIQRPSIEQVLDEFKQQEWFREQPIFLKTIPARQAVYSDWSFDIPDNIRLGLRSSLHVETLFAHQAQAIQILNEGRNVIVSTSTASGKSLIYTLPFLLSLDKDRDSTAFFVFPTKALAQDQNAKLRELVGSIEGMEDVVVDTFDGDTPHERRDELRETASLLFTNFDTLHHTMLPREDTWRHFFQNLKYVVIDELHYYSGVQGVHIAFVMRRLRRLCAALNNTSVQFISTSATIGNPIQHFRTLFGVDDVTLVDIDGAPTGQKEFLIWRPGLIDEMVPNGPRHNPMHEASQLLRYLVSRGIRTIVFCKHRKSCEMLMKNVRHELVVSGRMDLVNRVVSYRGGYNQEERRRIEKELFSGQLLGAVATNALELGIDVGALDAVICLGFPFSLSSLRQQIGRAGRARRDSLAVLIAESLPLDSYYSTYPEEIFSRSPTDVQVDLDNDVIFEPHLQCAADELPVSIDSDKVFFEEEQLRRVTLKALDRDREGWYHCDPRLRPYPSRFVKLRGNEESAYKVFNMHKNSESLIEQVQESRAIFELYEGGIFFNAGLAYQMYEVSHDTKTVRAKQVDVNFNTKPRYFTDVDPMETFRMRAIEGSTRRAFYGKIKISSHVFGYLKLRDFKVLDVVDLETSPYVRSTNGFWLDVPSNAMQIMTVKSINPAEAIQASQHALLSLTPLYAMSAEGDILTDEKKAQKEYKTNESKRKRPGRLIIFDAVGKASGVSMKAFEKISELLHHALDVILRCECELGCVGCVEGEVKDGQASTSKIGAIVVLSFLVGRQLSMDDVPDQAPFVQSQQFIYPDTIVQAETITNADVELEKQ
;
A
#
# COMPACT_ATOMS: atom_id res chain seq x y z
N MET A 1 16.49 -13.41 -77.30
CA MET A 1 15.81 -13.99 -78.48
C MET A 1 16.11 -15.48 -78.49
N LYS A 2 15.15 -16.35 -78.88
CA LYS A 2 15.33 -17.69 -79.49
C LYS A 2 16.14 -18.75 -78.70
N GLU A 3 15.93 -20.06 -78.83
CA GLU A 3 14.77 -20.85 -79.28
C GLU A 3 14.87 -22.27 -78.67
N SER A 4 13.76 -22.99 -78.60
CA SER A 4 13.67 -24.41 -78.18
C SER A 4 13.93 -25.37 -79.34
N TYR A 5 14.46 -26.60 -79.12
CA TYR A 5 14.13 -27.77 -79.96
C TYR A 5 14.42 -29.15 -79.32
N VAL A 6 13.51 -30.12 -79.56
CA VAL A 6 13.44 -31.54 -79.08
C VAL A 6 12.49 -32.29 -80.07
N PRO A 7 12.77 -33.48 -80.67
CA PRO A 7 12.53 -34.80 -80.00
C PRO A 7 13.22 -36.09 -80.57
N ALA A 8 12.93 -37.23 -79.92
CA ALA A 8 12.86 -38.63 -80.44
C ALA A 8 14.17 -39.33 -80.91
N THR A 9 14.34 -40.67 -80.99
CA THR A 9 13.54 -41.93 -80.85
C THR A 9 14.45 -43.05 -80.26
N ASP A 10 14.09 -44.23 -79.70
CA ASP A 10 12.86 -44.89 -79.21
C ASP A 10 13.27 -46.07 -78.25
N ALA A 11 12.44 -46.65 -77.37
CA ALA A 11 11.52 -47.82 -77.50
C ALA A 11 12.17 -49.14 -78.02
N ILE A 12 11.93 -50.36 -77.50
CA ILE A 12 10.86 -51.07 -76.72
C ILE A 12 11.58 -52.24 -75.91
N PRO A 13 11.11 -52.93 -74.82
CA PRO A 13 9.83 -52.99 -74.07
C PRO A 13 9.89 -52.93 -72.50
N ASN A 14 8.71 -53.15 -71.89
CA ASN A 14 8.33 -53.64 -70.53
C ASN A 14 9.13 -54.84 -69.94
N LYS A 15 9.10 -55.20 -68.64
CA LYS A 15 8.53 -54.66 -67.36
C LYS A 15 9.24 -55.34 -66.16
N PRO A 16 9.41 -54.71 -64.98
CA PRO A 16 8.44 -54.87 -63.89
C PRO A 16 8.16 -53.58 -63.07
N ILE A 17 7.30 -53.66 -62.05
CA ILE A 17 6.55 -52.52 -61.52
C ILE A 17 7.26 -51.79 -60.34
N SER A 18 7.44 -50.48 -60.52
CA SER A 18 7.70 -49.39 -59.55
C SER A 18 8.56 -49.66 -58.29
N LYS A 19 9.82 -49.20 -58.32
CA LYS A 19 10.61 -48.83 -57.12
C LYS A 19 10.89 -47.32 -57.11
N PRO A 20 10.62 -46.58 -56.02
CA PRO A 20 11.09 -45.19 -55.88
C PRO A 20 12.21 -45.04 -54.83
N ARG A 21 13.38 -44.58 -55.29
CA ARG A 21 14.43 -43.89 -54.50
C ARG A 21 14.89 -42.67 -55.32
N PRO A 22 15.49 -41.62 -54.72
CA PRO A 22 15.57 -41.28 -53.29
C PRO A 22 14.90 -39.93 -52.95
N LYS A 23 14.30 -39.79 -51.76
CA LYS A 23 14.03 -38.47 -51.17
C LYS A 23 15.17 -38.08 -50.22
N LYS A 24 15.49 -36.77 -50.15
CA LYS A 24 16.55 -36.21 -49.29
C LYS A 24 16.36 -36.68 -47.84
N LYS A 25 17.42 -37.17 -47.20
CA LYS A 25 17.38 -37.62 -45.79
C LYS A 25 16.99 -36.44 -44.89
N LYS A 26 15.83 -36.52 -44.23
CA LYS A 26 15.65 -35.82 -42.95
C LYS A 26 16.69 -36.39 -41.98
N LYS A 27 17.39 -35.54 -41.23
CA LYS A 27 18.07 -35.98 -40.01
C LYS A 27 16.99 -36.29 -38.99
N GLU A 28 16.80 -37.57 -38.68
CA GLU A 28 16.18 -37.94 -37.40
C GLU A 28 17.10 -37.44 -36.29
N LYS A 29 16.61 -36.53 -35.45
CA LYS A 29 17.23 -36.30 -34.14
C LYS A 29 16.85 -37.51 -33.29
N THR A 30 17.77 -38.46 -33.17
CA THR A 30 17.70 -39.52 -32.17
C THR A 30 17.49 -38.90 -30.79
N LEU A 31 16.50 -39.41 -30.05
CA LEU A 31 16.43 -39.17 -28.61
C LEU A 31 17.72 -39.70 -27.95
N PRO A 32 18.36 -38.96 -27.03
CA PRO A 32 19.46 -39.51 -26.25
C PRO A 32 18.90 -40.59 -25.31
N GLY A 33 19.15 -41.86 -25.65
CA GLY A 33 18.80 -43.01 -24.82
C GLY A 33 19.97 -43.42 -23.93
N ASN A 34 19.67 -43.88 -22.71
CA ASN A 34 20.62 -44.41 -21.72
C ASN A 34 21.88 -43.56 -21.49
N VAL A 35 21.74 -42.53 -20.66
CA VAL A 35 22.88 -42.12 -19.81
C VAL A 35 22.98 -43.15 -18.67
N GLY A 36 24.15 -43.77 -18.52
CA GLY A 36 24.44 -44.70 -17.42
C GLY A 36 24.57 -43.98 -16.08
N THR A 37 24.74 -44.75 -15.00
CA THR A 37 25.16 -44.23 -13.68
C THR A 37 26.68 -44.28 -13.51
N ASP A 38 27.40 -44.53 -14.59
CA ASP A 38 28.85 -44.76 -14.60
C ASP A 38 29.57 -43.41 -14.38
N GLY A 39 30.35 -43.32 -13.30
CA GLY A 39 31.03 -42.08 -12.88
C GLY A 39 30.28 -41.26 -11.82
N TRP A 40 29.10 -41.67 -11.37
CA TRP A 40 28.39 -40.98 -10.29
C TRP A 40 29.11 -41.10 -8.93
N PRO A 41 29.19 -40.04 -8.12
CA PRO A 41 29.66 -40.14 -6.74
C PRO A 41 28.79 -41.09 -5.90
N GLN A 42 29.41 -41.78 -4.94
CA GLN A 42 28.74 -42.81 -4.11
C GLN A 42 27.47 -42.29 -3.40
N HIS A 43 27.45 -40.98 -3.09
CA HIS A 43 26.29 -40.27 -2.56
C HIS A 43 25.06 -40.34 -3.49
N PHE A 44 25.21 -39.98 -4.76
CA PHE A 44 24.12 -40.01 -5.75
C PHE A 44 23.70 -41.44 -6.10
N ILE A 45 24.64 -42.41 -6.08
CA ILE A 45 24.32 -43.84 -6.20
C ILE A 45 23.45 -44.33 -5.03
N ASN A 46 23.60 -43.76 -3.83
CA ASN A 46 22.76 -44.08 -2.68
C ASN A 46 21.39 -43.38 -2.76
N LEU A 47 21.33 -42.11 -3.19
CA LEU A 47 20.08 -41.39 -3.41
C LEU A 47 19.21 -42.02 -4.51
N ASP A 48 19.79 -42.55 -5.60
CA ASP A 48 19.05 -43.28 -6.64
C ASP A 48 18.45 -44.60 -6.14
N LYS A 49 19.13 -45.33 -5.24
CA LYS A 49 18.54 -46.50 -4.55
C LYS A 49 17.35 -46.08 -3.70
N THR A 50 17.50 -45.00 -2.90
CA THR A 50 16.38 -44.42 -2.11
C THR A 50 15.22 -44.01 -3.02
N PHE A 51 15.50 -43.29 -4.11
CA PHE A 51 14.49 -42.86 -5.08
C PHE A 51 13.73 -44.04 -5.69
N LYS A 52 14.44 -45.08 -6.15
CA LYS A 52 13.83 -46.29 -6.73
C LYS A 52 12.92 -47.00 -5.73
N ALA A 53 13.31 -47.10 -4.46
CA ALA A 53 12.47 -47.69 -3.42
C ALA A 53 11.20 -46.85 -3.17
N VAL A 54 11.35 -45.53 -2.96
CA VAL A 54 10.25 -44.57 -2.75
C VAL A 54 9.27 -44.58 -3.93
N ASN A 55 9.78 -44.49 -5.17
CA ASN A 55 9.00 -44.51 -6.40
C ASN A 55 8.24 -45.83 -6.58
N THR A 56 8.88 -46.97 -6.29
CA THR A 56 8.23 -48.28 -6.39
C THR A 56 7.07 -48.41 -5.40
N VAL A 57 7.29 -48.09 -4.12
CA VAL A 57 6.25 -48.18 -3.09
C VAL A 57 5.08 -47.25 -3.40
N LEU A 58 5.36 -45.97 -3.70
CA LEU A 58 4.30 -44.99 -4.01
C LEU A 58 3.52 -45.35 -5.27
N ALA A 59 4.17 -45.87 -6.32
CA ALA A 59 3.48 -46.34 -7.52
C ALA A 59 2.52 -47.50 -7.21
N PHE A 60 2.94 -48.50 -6.42
CA PHE A 60 2.07 -49.61 -6.04
C PHE A 60 0.93 -49.20 -5.10
N CYS A 61 1.18 -48.34 -4.10
CA CYS A 61 0.11 -47.79 -3.25
C CYS A 61 -0.93 -47.02 -4.08
N SER A 62 -0.48 -46.12 -4.97
CA SER A 62 -1.38 -45.32 -5.83
C SER A 62 -2.20 -46.16 -6.82
N ALA A 63 -1.80 -47.41 -7.10
CA ALA A 63 -2.53 -48.34 -7.96
C ALA A 63 -3.49 -49.26 -7.18
N GLN A 64 -3.45 -49.27 -5.84
CA GLN A 64 -4.27 -50.16 -5.00
C GLN A 64 -5.32 -49.43 -4.15
N THR A 65 -5.09 -48.16 -3.78
CA THR A 65 -6.01 -47.40 -2.91
C THR A 65 -6.36 -46.03 -3.49
N ALA A 66 -7.66 -45.69 -3.51
CA ALA A 66 -8.17 -44.38 -3.91
C ALA A 66 -8.02 -43.28 -2.82
N LEU A 67 -7.07 -43.45 -1.90
CA LEU A 67 -6.74 -42.55 -0.79
C LEU A 67 -5.24 -42.26 -0.82
N ALA A 68 -4.84 -41.07 -0.39
CA ALA A 68 -3.43 -40.72 -0.26
C ALA A 68 -2.81 -41.49 0.92
N ALA A 69 -1.77 -42.29 0.65
CA ALA A 69 -1.02 -43.01 1.69
C ALA A 69 -0.23 -42.03 2.56
N THR A 70 -0.23 -42.25 3.88
CA THR A 70 0.53 -41.43 4.82
C THR A 70 1.98 -41.89 4.89
N PHE A 71 2.89 -41.00 5.28
CA PHE A 71 4.32 -41.31 5.35
C PHE A 71 4.61 -42.53 6.24
N ASP A 72 3.97 -42.61 7.40
CA ASP A 72 4.15 -43.71 8.37
C ASP A 72 3.67 -45.08 7.84
N GLN A 73 2.75 -45.09 6.87
CA GLN A 73 2.26 -46.32 6.23
C GLN A 73 3.26 -46.85 5.20
N ILE A 74 3.90 -45.98 4.42
CA ILE A 74 4.85 -46.35 3.36
C ILE A 74 6.27 -46.58 3.89
N LEU A 75 6.64 -45.95 5.01
CA LEU A 75 7.98 -45.97 5.60
C LEU A 75 8.54 -47.40 5.72
N LYS A 76 7.82 -48.29 6.42
CA LYS A 76 8.23 -49.68 6.64
C LYS A 76 8.42 -50.48 5.33
N SER A 77 7.66 -50.16 4.28
CA SER A 77 7.81 -50.80 2.97
C SER A 77 9.03 -50.27 2.20
N ILE A 78 9.37 -48.99 2.36
CA ILE A 78 10.57 -48.39 1.75
C ILE A 78 11.83 -48.91 2.47
N GLU A 79 11.84 -48.91 3.80
CA GLU A 79 12.93 -49.43 4.63
C GLU A 79 13.17 -50.93 4.40
N GLY A 80 12.09 -51.72 4.23
CA GLY A 80 12.18 -53.14 3.88
C GLY A 80 12.83 -53.40 2.51
N LEU A 81 12.72 -52.46 1.55
CA LEU A 81 13.43 -52.52 0.27
C LEU A 81 14.88 -52.02 0.37
N LEU A 82 15.15 -51.02 1.20
CA LEU A 82 16.48 -50.42 1.37
C LEU A 82 17.39 -51.18 2.34
N LYS A 83 16.81 -52.01 3.23
CA LYS A 83 17.49 -52.71 4.34
C LYS A 83 18.24 -51.77 5.29
N ARG A 84 17.74 -50.54 5.42
CA ARG A 84 18.17 -49.51 6.39
C ARG A 84 16.98 -48.64 6.75
N GLU A 85 17.08 -47.92 7.85
CA GLU A 85 16.17 -46.83 8.21
C GLU A 85 16.27 -45.68 7.19
N LEU A 86 15.16 -44.98 6.98
CA LEU A 86 15.03 -43.92 5.98
C LEU A 86 15.05 -42.54 6.65
N ASP A 87 16.09 -41.74 6.36
CA ASP A 87 16.16 -40.37 6.85
C ASP A 87 15.17 -39.47 6.09
N LEU A 88 14.50 -38.56 6.81
CA LEU A 88 13.72 -37.48 6.21
C LEU A 88 14.62 -36.58 5.33
N PHE A 89 15.90 -36.47 5.67
CA PHE A 89 16.88 -35.70 4.91
C PHE A 89 17.25 -36.35 3.57
N ASP A 90 17.23 -37.69 3.43
CA ASP A 90 17.37 -38.35 2.12
C ASP A 90 16.23 -37.92 1.17
N ILE A 91 15.02 -37.80 1.71
CA ILE A 91 13.82 -37.41 0.96
C ILE A 91 13.86 -35.92 0.62
N ALA A 92 14.35 -35.08 1.53
CA ALA A 92 14.54 -33.65 1.29
C ALA A 92 15.59 -33.39 0.19
N GLN A 93 16.64 -34.21 0.09
CA GLN A 93 17.61 -34.17 -1.01
C GLN A 93 17.02 -34.62 -2.34
N ILE A 94 16.23 -35.71 -2.36
CA ILE A 94 15.46 -36.11 -3.54
C ILE A 94 14.52 -34.97 -3.98
N LYS A 95 13.83 -34.33 -3.03
CA LYS A 95 12.96 -33.17 -3.26
C LYS A 95 13.72 -31.96 -3.83
N ALA A 96 14.98 -31.73 -3.44
CA ALA A 96 15.83 -30.70 -4.02
C ALA A 96 16.22 -30.99 -5.47
N ILE A 97 16.43 -32.26 -5.84
CA ILE A 97 16.77 -32.68 -7.20
C ILE A 97 15.53 -32.64 -8.14
N ILE A 98 14.32 -32.86 -7.63
CA ILE A 98 13.06 -32.85 -8.41
C ILE A 98 11.91 -32.06 -7.75
N PRO A 99 12.05 -30.72 -7.58
CA PRO A 99 11.14 -29.92 -6.76
C PRO A 99 9.68 -29.94 -7.24
N ASP A 100 9.40 -29.90 -8.54
CA ASP A 100 8.01 -29.84 -9.03
C ASP A 100 7.29 -31.20 -9.03
N ASN A 101 8.05 -32.30 -8.99
CA ASN A 101 7.50 -33.65 -9.15
C ASN A 101 7.16 -34.37 -7.85
N LEU A 102 7.69 -33.90 -6.71
CA LEU A 102 7.50 -34.53 -5.40
C LEU A 102 6.88 -33.56 -4.39
N ARG A 103 5.75 -33.94 -3.77
CA ARG A 103 5.15 -33.25 -2.62
C ARG A 103 5.58 -33.96 -1.35
N PHE A 104 6.17 -33.21 -0.42
CA PHE A 104 6.59 -33.68 0.90
C PHE A 104 6.21 -32.60 1.92
N ALA A 105 5.15 -32.81 2.70
CA ALA A 105 4.57 -31.78 3.58
C ALA A 105 3.63 -32.37 4.64
N TYR A 106 3.42 -31.65 5.74
CA TYR A 106 2.32 -31.92 6.68
C TYR A 106 0.98 -31.44 6.13
N VAL A 107 -0.07 -32.25 6.33
CA VAL A 107 -1.42 -32.06 5.80
C VAL A 107 -2.44 -32.45 6.87
N ASN A 108 -3.55 -31.72 6.98
CA ASN A 108 -4.62 -32.06 7.95
C ASN A 108 -5.35 -33.35 7.52
N LYS A 109 -5.53 -34.30 8.44
CA LYS A 109 -6.16 -35.61 8.18
C LYS A 109 -7.60 -35.48 7.68
N SER A 110 -8.32 -34.41 8.03
CA SER A 110 -9.65 -34.11 7.45
C SER A 110 -9.60 -33.99 5.93
N SER A 111 -8.58 -33.31 5.38
CA SER A 111 -8.39 -33.13 3.93
C SER A 111 -7.98 -34.40 3.17
N ILE A 112 -7.61 -35.48 3.89
CA ILE A 112 -7.37 -36.81 3.32
C ILE A 112 -8.70 -37.60 3.20
N ASN A 113 -9.73 -37.22 3.98
CA ASN A 113 -11.00 -37.95 4.11
C ASN A 113 -12.18 -37.37 3.29
N ILE A 114 -11.96 -36.37 2.41
CA ILE A 114 -13.04 -35.64 1.68
C ILE A 114 -13.83 -36.51 0.66
N HIS A 115 -13.60 -37.83 0.61
CA HIS A 115 -14.27 -38.76 -0.31
C HIS A 115 -15.16 -39.82 0.35
N THR A 116 -15.51 -39.67 1.64
CA THR A 116 -16.47 -40.55 2.33
C THR A 116 -17.77 -39.84 2.72
N GLU A 117 -18.85 -40.20 1.99
CA GLU A 117 -20.29 -40.05 2.28
C GLU A 117 -20.88 -38.67 2.66
N HIS A 118 -21.73 -38.14 1.77
CA HIS A 118 -22.76 -37.17 2.16
C HIS A 118 -23.91 -37.86 2.91
N LYS A 119 -24.30 -37.34 4.08
CA LYS A 119 -25.67 -37.41 4.59
C LYS A 119 -26.15 -36.04 5.03
N TYR A 120 -27.42 -35.76 4.80
CA TYR A 120 -28.04 -34.45 5.00
C TYR A 120 -28.13 -34.07 6.48
N PHE A 121 -27.86 -32.80 6.79
CA PHE A 121 -28.66 -32.04 7.75
C PHE A 121 -28.72 -30.56 7.35
N SER A 122 -29.85 -29.91 7.63
CA SER A 122 -30.15 -28.54 7.21
C SER A 122 -30.00 -27.55 8.37
N GLY A 123 -29.23 -26.49 8.18
CA GLY A 123 -29.11 -25.37 9.12
C GLY A 123 -28.46 -24.16 8.44
N TYR A 124 -28.90 -22.95 8.75
CA TYR A 124 -28.31 -21.72 8.20
C TYR A 124 -26.97 -21.40 8.87
N GLY A 125 -25.91 -21.34 8.08
CA GLY A 125 -24.59 -20.86 8.51
C GLY A 125 -23.81 -20.29 7.32
N ARG A 126 -23.34 -19.04 7.42
CA ARG A 126 -22.45 -18.41 6.44
C ARG A 126 -21.00 -18.62 6.88
N ASP A 127 -20.36 -19.68 6.40
CA ASP A 127 -18.96 -19.93 6.71
C ASP A 127 -17.98 -19.25 5.74
N ARG A 128 -16.82 -18.82 6.26
CA ARG A 128 -15.84 -17.98 5.54
C ARG A 128 -14.76 -18.86 4.89
N ASN A 129 -14.75 -18.96 3.55
CA ASN A 129 -13.59 -19.48 2.80
C ASN A 129 -12.75 -18.33 2.23
N VAL A 130 -11.56 -18.14 2.80
CA VAL A 130 -10.45 -17.38 2.22
C VAL A 130 -9.18 -18.17 2.52
N ASP A 131 -8.35 -18.43 1.50
CA ASP A 131 -7.06 -19.10 1.67
C ASP A 131 -6.07 -18.17 2.38
N ASP A 132 -5.96 -18.29 3.71
CA ASP A 132 -4.85 -17.74 4.47
C ASP A 132 -4.26 -18.80 5.42
N VAL A 133 -2.94 -18.88 5.45
CA VAL A 133 -2.19 -20.02 6.03
C VAL A 133 -1.52 -19.61 7.34
N PHE A 134 -1.82 -20.37 8.40
CA PHE A 134 -1.52 -20.13 9.84
C PHE A 134 -2.39 -19.10 10.58
N ILE A 135 -3.51 -19.59 11.12
CA ILE A 135 -4.18 -19.03 12.30
C ILE A 135 -4.07 -20.07 13.44
N PRO A 136 -3.50 -19.75 14.62
CA PRO A 136 -3.63 -20.58 15.81
C PRO A 136 -4.96 -20.28 16.55
N PRO A 137 -5.60 -21.28 17.19
CA PRO A 137 -6.84 -21.06 17.95
C PRO A 137 -6.68 -20.05 19.09
N SER A 138 -7.75 -19.32 19.39
CA SER A 138 -7.83 -18.40 20.53
C SER A 138 -7.91 -19.13 21.87
N THR A 139 -7.34 -18.54 22.91
CA THR A 139 -7.51 -18.99 24.30
C THR A 139 -8.89 -18.63 24.83
N SER A 140 -9.85 -19.55 24.67
CA SER A 140 -11.05 -19.67 25.51
C SER A 140 -10.98 -21.00 26.24
N SER A 141 -11.40 -21.04 27.51
CA SER A 141 -11.58 -22.31 28.22
C SER A 141 -12.72 -23.12 27.61
N ASP A 142 -12.79 -24.41 27.97
CA ASP A 142 -13.98 -25.26 27.82
C ASP A 142 -14.37 -25.66 26.38
N VAL A 143 -13.40 -26.22 25.63
CA VAL A 143 -13.63 -27.04 24.43
C VAL A 143 -12.82 -28.34 24.54
N ASP A 144 -13.41 -29.48 24.15
CA ASP A 144 -12.84 -30.83 24.32
C ASP A 144 -11.47 -31.04 23.64
N ASP A 145 -10.49 -31.53 24.42
CA ASP A 145 -9.06 -31.61 24.08
C ASP A 145 -8.69 -32.75 23.09
N ASN A 146 -9.66 -33.26 22.32
CA ASN A 146 -9.55 -34.53 21.58
C ASN A 146 -9.55 -34.43 20.04
N ASP A 147 -9.83 -33.27 19.43
CA ASP A 147 -10.04 -33.18 17.97
C ASP A 147 -9.07 -32.28 17.18
N VAL A 148 -8.22 -31.50 17.85
CA VAL A 148 -7.25 -30.60 17.18
C VAL A 148 -5.99 -31.34 16.67
N SER A 149 -5.75 -32.58 17.13
CA SER A 149 -4.43 -33.25 17.13
C SER A 149 -4.13 -34.18 15.94
N LYS A 150 -4.66 -33.90 14.73
CA LYS A 150 -4.63 -34.85 13.58
C LYS A 150 -4.06 -34.25 12.28
N GLN A 151 -2.83 -33.72 12.28
CA GLN A 151 -2.04 -33.51 11.06
C GLN A 151 -1.07 -34.68 10.80
N VAL A 152 -0.82 -35.01 9.53
CA VAL A 152 -0.01 -36.16 9.12
C VAL A 152 0.97 -35.77 8.01
N LEU A 153 2.16 -36.37 8.00
CA LEU A 153 3.14 -36.19 6.92
C LEU A 153 2.72 -36.99 5.67
N VAL A 154 2.73 -36.33 4.51
CA VAL A 154 2.36 -36.91 3.21
C VAL A 154 3.53 -36.81 2.24
N LEU A 155 3.76 -37.88 1.48
CA LEU A 155 4.73 -37.98 0.39
C LEU A 155 4.02 -38.47 -0.88
N GLU A 156 3.88 -37.62 -1.90
CA GLU A 156 3.07 -37.88 -3.11
C GLU A 156 3.82 -37.40 -4.36
N PHE A 157 3.81 -38.18 -5.45
CA PHE A 157 4.29 -37.71 -6.76
C PHE A 157 3.17 -36.94 -7.49
N THR A 158 3.45 -35.70 -7.90
CA THR A 158 2.43 -34.78 -8.46
C THR A 158 1.92 -35.18 -9.85
N ASP A 159 2.67 -36.02 -10.57
CA ASP A 159 2.40 -36.38 -11.96
C ASP A 159 1.16 -37.28 -12.15
N VAL A 160 0.70 -37.99 -11.11
CA VAL A 160 -0.49 -38.86 -11.17
C VAL A 160 -1.74 -38.07 -11.55
N ARG A 161 -1.90 -36.86 -10.99
CA ARG A 161 -3.04 -35.97 -11.29
C ARG A 161 -3.03 -35.50 -12.75
N SER A 162 -1.87 -35.39 -13.39
CA SER A 162 -1.73 -34.90 -14.77
C SER A 162 -2.21 -35.90 -15.83
N LEU A 163 -2.20 -37.21 -15.53
CA LEU A 163 -2.42 -38.27 -16.52
C LEU A 163 -3.85 -38.29 -17.10
N HIS A 164 -4.84 -37.80 -16.35
CA HIS A 164 -6.24 -37.77 -16.81
C HIS A 164 -6.55 -36.63 -17.80
N SER A 165 -5.65 -35.64 -17.96
CA SER A 165 -5.85 -34.49 -18.87
C SER A 165 -5.79 -34.83 -20.37
N ARG A 166 -5.29 -36.02 -20.75
CA ARG A 166 -4.91 -36.32 -22.15
C ARG A 166 -5.65 -37.47 -22.83
N GLN A 167 -6.62 -38.12 -22.19
CA GLN A 167 -7.42 -39.19 -22.82
C GLN A 167 -8.90 -39.19 -22.39
N LYS A 168 -9.63 -38.12 -22.72
CA LYS A 168 -11.06 -38.16 -23.13
C LYS A 168 -11.53 -36.79 -23.61
N GLN A 169 -11.86 -36.68 -24.90
CA GLN A 169 -12.85 -35.71 -25.37
C GLN A 169 -14.21 -36.42 -25.46
N GLN A 170 -15.29 -35.69 -25.23
CA GLN A 170 -16.69 -36.15 -25.32
C GLN A 170 -17.08 -37.36 -24.43
N ARG A 171 -17.42 -37.07 -23.16
CA ARG A 171 -18.69 -37.46 -22.52
C ARG A 171 -18.82 -36.77 -21.17
N ASP A 172 -20.02 -36.81 -20.60
CA ASP A 172 -20.46 -35.97 -19.49
C ASP A 172 -19.70 -36.19 -18.18
N VAL A 173 -19.58 -35.11 -17.40
CA VAL A 173 -18.79 -35.09 -16.16
C VAL A 173 -19.65 -35.48 -14.97
N GLU A 174 -19.91 -36.79 -14.84
CA GLU A 174 -20.20 -37.40 -13.55
C GLU A 174 -18.90 -37.66 -12.80
N LEU A 175 -18.82 -37.22 -11.54
CA LEU A 175 -17.65 -37.41 -10.67
C LEU A 175 -17.39 -38.90 -10.43
N ASN A 176 -16.29 -39.42 -10.98
CA ASN A 176 -15.92 -40.82 -10.92
C ASN A 176 -14.55 -41.04 -10.25
N LYS A 177 -14.41 -42.18 -9.58
CA LYS A 177 -13.21 -42.58 -8.82
C LYS A 177 -11.97 -42.68 -9.72
N ALA A 178 -10.79 -42.44 -9.14
CA ALA A 178 -9.52 -42.72 -9.80
C ALA A 178 -9.44 -44.19 -10.25
N PRO A 179 -9.12 -44.47 -11.53
CA PRO A 179 -9.05 -45.84 -12.04
C PRO A 179 -7.77 -46.54 -11.58
N THR A 180 -7.88 -47.82 -11.24
CA THR A 180 -6.74 -48.66 -10.91
C THR A 180 -5.83 -48.87 -12.13
N LEU A 181 -4.57 -48.43 -12.04
CA LEU A 181 -3.58 -48.63 -13.09
C LEU A 181 -3.32 -50.12 -13.31
N THR A 182 -3.12 -50.54 -14.56
CA THR A 182 -2.70 -51.93 -14.84
C THR A 182 -1.28 -52.16 -14.34
N ARG A 183 -0.94 -53.43 -14.03
CA ARG A 183 0.43 -53.83 -13.63
C ARG A 183 1.47 -53.52 -14.71
N GLY A 184 1.08 -53.47 -15.99
CA GLY A 184 1.97 -53.10 -17.09
C GLY A 184 2.24 -51.59 -17.17
N ASP A 185 1.28 -50.76 -16.77
CA ASP A 185 1.42 -49.31 -16.86
C ASP A 185 2.03 -48.69 -15.60
N THR A 186 1.87 -49.33 -14.44
CA THR A 186 2.64 -48.99 -13.23
C THR A 186 4.14 -49.20 -13.44
N LEU A 187 4.56 -50.30 -14.07
CA LEU A 187 5.98 -50.55 -14.37
C LEU A 187 6.57 -49.46 -15.29
N LYS A 188 5.87 -49.12 -16.39
CA LYS A 188 6.28 -48.02 -17.29
C LYS A 188 6.34 -46.67 -16.57
N LEU A 189 5.44 -46.41 -15.60
CA LEU A 189 5.45 -45.18 -14.81
C LEU A 189 6.67 -45.12 -13.87
N ILE A 190 7.01 -46.24 -13.23
CA ILE A 190 8.21 -46.38 -12.38
C ILE A 190 9.47 -46.12 -13.22
N GLU A 191 9.63 -46.80 -14.36
CA GLU A 191 10.76 -46.62 -15.30
C GLU A 191 10.90 -45.16 -15.73
N LYS A 192 9.83 -44.56 -16.25
CA LYS A 192 9.81 -43.16 -16.71
C LYS A 192 10.19 -42.14 -15.63
N ARG A 193 9.83 -42.39 -14.36
CA ARG A 193 10.24 -41.55 -13.23
C ARG A 193 11.70 -41.78 -12.84
N ASN A 194 12.18 -43.02 -12.86
CA ASN A 194 13.60 -43.34 -12.62
C ASN A 194 14.51 -42.67 -13.66
N ASP A 195 14.14 -42.69 -14.94
CA ASP A 195 14.93 -42.05 -15.99
C ASP A 195 14.92 -40.52 -15.90
N ARG A 196 13.80 -39.91 -15.47
CA ARG A 196 13.75 -38.48 -15.14
C ARG A 196 14.69 -38.11 -14.00
N PHE A 197 14.74 -38.91 -12.93
CA PHE A 197 15.65 -38.67 -11.82
C PHE A 197 17.13 -38.77 -12.26
N LYS A 198 17.48 -39.76 -13.11
CA LYS A 198 18.82 -39.82 -13.72
C LYS A 198 19.15 -38.59 -14.55
N VAL A 199 18.21 -38.07 -15.35
CA VAL A 199 18.43 -36.86 -16.15
C VAL A 199 18.72 -35.67 -15.23
N ALA A 200 17.90 -35.42 -14.21
CA ALA A 200 18.10 -34.33 -13.26
C ALA A 200 19.44 -34.41 -12.50
N VAL A 201 19.85 -35.62 -12.07
CA VAL A 201 21.18 -35.83 -11.44
C VAL A 201 22.31 -35.56 -12.42
N ASN A 202 22.22 -36.01 -13.68
CA ASN A 202 23.25 -35.76 -14.68
C ASN A 202 23.33 -34.28 -15.11
N GLU A 203 22.19 -33.58 -15.18
CA GLU A 203 22.15 -32.12 -15.42
C GLU A 203 22.80 -31.35 -14.26
N LEU A 204 22.54 -31.74 -13.01
CA LEU A 204 23.17 -31.14 -11.83
C LEU A 204 24.68 -31.42 -11.75
N LEU A 205 25.11 -32.66 -12.03
CA LEU A 205 26.52 -33.02 -12.08
C LEU A 205 27.25 -32.29 -13.22
N GLY A 206 26.59 -32.06 -14.35
CA GLY A 206 27.12 -31.26 -15.46
C GLY A 206 27.31 -29.79 -15.07
N ALA A 207 26.27 -29.16 -14.52
CA ALA A 207 26.31 -27.76 -14.10
C ALA A 207 27.38 -27.49 -13.03
N ALA A 208 27.50 -28.35 -12.01
CA ALA A 208 28.53 -28.22 -10.98
C ALA A 208 29.96 -28.37 -11.55
N LEU A 209 30.13 -29.16 -12.62
CA LEU A 209 31.42 -29.32 -13.30
C LEU A 209 31.76 -28.13 -14.23
N GLU A 210 30.77 -27.34 -14.64
CA GLU A 210 30.97 -26.06 -15.34
C GLU A 210 31.27 -24.89 -14.37
N THR A 211 30.73 -24.90 -13.14
CA THR A 211 30.99 -23.85 -12.12
C THR A 211 32.19 -24.15 -11.21
N GLY A 212 32.53 -25.42 -11.00
CA GLY A 212 33.58 -25.86 -10.09
C GLY A 212 33.12 -26.12 -8.64
N ASP A 213 31.81 -26.09 -8.39
CA ASP A 213 31.21 -26.35 -7.06
C ASP A 213 31.17 -27.84 -6.71
N ASP A 214 31.09 -28.17 -5.41
CA ASP A 214 30.79 -29.54 -4.97
C ASP A 214 29.29 -29.85 -5.14
N PRO A 215 28.89 -30.75 -6.05
CA PRO A 215 27.48 -31.11 -6.27
C PRO A 215 26.82 -31.75 -5.04
N ILE A 216 27.59 -32.35 -4.13
CA ILE A 216 27.07 -32.91 -2.88
C ILE A 216 26.68 -31.77 -1.93
N GLN A 217 27.52 -30.75 -1.77
CA GLN A 217 27.20 -29.57 -0.95
C GLN A 217 26.03 -28.75 -1.51
N LEU A 218 25.96 -28.56 -2.83
CA LEU A 218 24.81 -27.91 -3.47
C LEU A 218 23.48 -28.62 -3.12
N VAL A 219 23.40 -29.94 -3.30
CA VAL A 219 22.19 -30.72 -2.97
C VAL A 219 21.90 -30.72 -1.46
N THR A 220 22.93 -30.81 -0.62
CA THR A 220 22.80 -30.79 0.85
C THR A 220 22.25 -29.45 1.34
N SER A 221 22.80 -28.33 0.86
CA SER A 221 22.32 -26.99 1.20
C SER A 221 20.88 -26.72 0.75
N ALA A 222 20.52 -27.15 -0.45
CA ALA A 222 19.16 -27.03 -0.98
C ALA A 222 18.16 -27.89 -0.20
N ALA A 223 18.57 -29.11 0.21
CA ALA A 223 17.72 -30.03 0.97
C ALA A 223 17.23 -29.47 2.31
N HIS A 224 18.01 -28.64 2.99
CA HIS A 224 17.57 -28.01 4.24
C HIS A 224 16.30 -27.14 4.07
N GLN A 225 16.08 -26.54 2.89
CA GLN A 225 14.86 -25.78 2.58
C GLN A 225 13.64 -26.68 2.27
N HIS A 226 13.83 -28.00 2.25
CA HIS A 226 12.83 -28.98 1.85
C HIS A 226 12.53 -30.05 2.90
N VAL A 227 13.13 -29.93 4.10
CA VAL A 227 12.74 -30.74 5.28
C VAL A 227 11.41 -30.21 5.84
N PRO A 228 10.32 -31.01 5.89
CA PRO A 228 9.05 -30.55 6.41
C PRO A 228 9.10 -30.36 7.93
N ALA A 229 8.97 -29.12 8.40
CA ALA A 229 8.86 -28.82 9.83
C ALA A 229 7.56 -29.41 10.41
N LYS A 230 7.66 -30.12 11.54
CA LYS A 230 6.49 -30.60 12.28
C LYS A 230 5.69 -29.42 12.85
N PRO A 231 4.36 -29.36 12.65
CA PRO A 231 3.48 -28.52 13.46
C PRO A 231 3.70 -28.84 14.95
N PHE A 232 3.85 -27.81 15.77
CA PHE A 232 4.40 -27.98 17.13
C PHE A 232 3.39 -28.60 18.10
N MET A 233 3.68 -29.81 18.60
CA MET A 233 2.93 -30.48 19.66
C MET A 233 3.88 -31.25 20.59
N HIS A 234 4.44 -30.56 21.59
CA HIS A 234 4.99 -31.24 22.79
C HIS A 234 5.08 -30.30 24.00
N PRO A 235 4.30 -30.52 25.08
CA PRO A 235 4.31 -29.65 26.27
C PRO A 235 5.70 -29.51 26.93
N ALA A 236 6.52 -30.57 26.91
CA ALA A 236 7.84 -30.55 27.54
C ALA A 236 8.81 -29.49 26.95
N LEU A 237 8.65 -29.11 25.68
CA LEU A 237 9.49 -28.08 25.05
C LEU A 237 9.21 -26.68 25.59
N LYS A 238 8.02 -26.45 26.15
CA LYS A 238 7.66 -25.20 26.86
C LYS A 238 8.53 -24.97 28.10
N ASN A 239 9.02 -26.04 28.73
CA ASN A 239 9.93 -25.98 29.88
C ASN A 239 11.40 -25.89 29.43
N ALA A 240 11.78 -26.52 28.31
CA ALA A 240 13.14 -26.43 27.77
C ALA A 240 13.48 -25.03 27.20
N LEU A 241 12.51 -24.35 26.61
CA LEU A 241 12.66 -22.99 26.06
C LEU A 241 12.66 -21.88 27.13
N ALA A 242 12.39 -22.20 28.40
CA ALA A 242 12.39 -21.22 29.50
C ALA A 242 13.79 -20.59 29.76
N ASN A 243 14.86 -21.23 29.29
CA ASN A 243 16.25 -20.82 29.55
C ASN A 243 16.75 -19.63 28.70
N LYS A 244 15.89 -18.99 27.90
CA LYS A 244 16.13 -17.66 27.30
C LYS A 244 14.94 -16.73 27.59
N SER A 245 14.65 -16.52 28.87
CA SER A 245 13.71 -15.51 29.31
C SER A 245 14.11 -14.11 28.79
N LEU A 246 13.11 -13.28 28.52
CA LEU A 246 13.31 -11.84 28.32
C LEU A 246 13.85 -11.21 29.61
N PRO A 247 14.69 -10.17 29.51
CA PRO A 247 15.22 -9.50 30.69
C PRO A 247 14.08 -8.87 31.50
N ILE A 248 14.11 -9.05 32.83
CA ILE A 248 13.05 -8.60 33.74
C ILE A 248 12.97 -7.06 33.81
N GLN A 249 14.09 -6.39 33.52
CA GLN A 249 14.18 -4.93 33.37
C GLN A 249 14.73 -4.60 31.98
N ARG A 250 14.13 -3.59 31.33
CA ARG A 250 14.60 -3.05 30.04
C ARG A 250 15.89 -2.23 30.26
N PRO A 251 16.94 -2.37 29.43
CA PRO A 251 18.11 -1.50 29.45
C PRO A 251 17.80 -0.09 28.95
N SER A 252 18.62 0.90 29.33
CA SER A 252 18.49 2.26 28.80
C SER A 252 18.84 2.33 27.32
N ILE A 253 18.32 3.32 26.60
CA ILE A 253 18.66 3.54 25.19
C ILE A 253 20.15 3.87 25.03
N GLU A 254 20.74 4.60 25.98
CA GLU A 254 22.19 4.86 26.03
C GLU A 254 23.00 3.54 26.06
N GLN A 255 22.65 2.61 26.96
CA GLN A 255 23.26 1.27 27.01
C GLN A 255 23.07 0.51 25.69
N VAL A 256 21.87 0.56 25.11
CA VAL A 256 21.56 -0.10 23.83
C VAL A 256 22.39 0.48 22.67
N LEU A 257 22.65 1.79 22.66
CA LEU A 257 23.47 2.47 21.64
C LEU A 257 24.98 2.23 21.83
N ASP A 258 25.45 2.01 23.06
CA ASP A 258 26.82 1.54 23.30
C ASP A 258 26.99 0.04 23.00
N GLU A 259 25.96 -0.78 23.23
CA GLU A 259 25.93 -2.18 22.80
C GLU A 259 25.86 -2.33 21.27
N PHE A 260 25.25 -1.39 20.53
CA PHE A 260 25.26 -1.37 19.05
C PHE A 260 26.70 -1.38 18.51
N LYS A 261 27.58 -0.54 19.07
CA LYS A 261 29.00 -0.38 18.65
C LYS A 261 29.83 -1.66 18.82
N GLN A 262 29.32 -2.63 19.58
CA GLN A 262 29.99 -3.90 19.91
C GLN A 262 29.50 -5.07 19.05
N GLN A 263 28.61 -4.83 18.08
CA GLN A 263 28.02 -5.89 17.25
C GLN A 263 28.80 -6.12 15.94
N GLU A 264 28.95 -7.37 15.53
CA GLU A 264 29.58 -7.76 14.24
C GLU A 264 28.89 -7.18 12.99
N TRP A 265 27.64 -6.72 13.12
CA TRP A 265 26.85 -6.09 12.06
C TRP A 265 26.90 -4.55 12.08
N PHE A 266 27.63 -3.96 13.03
CA PHE A 266 27.83 -2.52 13.09
C PHE A 266 28.99 -2.10 12.17
N ARG A 267 28.68 -1.20 11.23
CA ARG A 267 29.55 -0.71 10.15
C ARG A 267 29.37 0.81 9.97
N GLU A 268 29.30 1.52 11.09
CA GLU A 268 29.07 2.98 11.16
C GLU A 268 27.81 3.46 10.40
N GLN A 269 26.76 2.64 10.30
CA GLN A 269 25.49 3.03 9.68
C GLN A 269 24.82 4.28 10.31
N PRO A 270 24.96 4.60 11.62
CA PRO A 270 24.45 5.85 12.20
C PRO A 270 25.19 7.08 11.68
N ILE A 271 24.67 7.68 10.60
CA ILE A 271 25.24 8.89 9.99
C ILE A 271 24.88 10.18 10.75
N PHE A 272 23.90 10.11 11.65
CA PHE A 272 23.43 11.22 12.46
C PHE A 272 22.79 10.71 13.75
N LEU A 273 23.11 11.36 14.86
CA LEU A 273 22.52 11.15 16.18
C LEU A 273 22.16 12.50 16.78
N LYS A 274 20.92 12.64 17.27
CA LYS A 274 20.45 13.83 17.99
C LYS A 274 19.65 13.46 19.23
N THR A 275 20.18 13.82 20.38
CA THR A 275 19.50 13.73 21.67
C THR A 275 18.48 14.86 21.81
N ILE A 276 17.21 14.50 21.96
CA ILE A 276 16.13 15.42 22.34
C ILE A 276 15.99 15.32 23.88
N PRO A 277 16.16 16.43 24.63
CA PRO A 277 16.19 16.40 26.08
C PRO A 277 14.82 16.06 26.68
N ALA A 278 14.84 15.44 27.86
CA ALA A 278 13.64 15.20 28.65
C ALA A 278 13.02 16.52 29.14
N ARG A 279 11.68 16.62 29.11
CA ARG A 279 10.92 17.77 29.62
C ARG A 279 10.13 17.37 30.86
N GLN A 280 10.29 18.13 31.94
CA GLN A 280 9.46 17.95 33.14
C GLN A 280 8.01 18.41 32.88
N ALA A 281 7.06 17.92 33.67
CA ALA A 281 5.68 18.35 33.57
C ALA A 281 5.55 19.82 34.04
N VAL A 282 4.87 20.64 33.24
CA VAL A 282 4.51 22.03 33.59
C VAL A 282 3.01 22.04 33.87
N TYR A 283 2.66 22.15 35.15
CA TYR A 283 1.29 22.25 35.64
C TYR A 283 0.85 23.72 35.71
N SER A 284 -0.46 23.94 35.78
CA SER A 284 -1.04 25.23 36.18
C SER A 284 -2.14 24.98 37.19
N ASP A 285 -2.22 25.84 38.21
CA ASP A 285 -3.38 25.93 39.08
C ASP A 285 -4.61 26.35 38.28
N TRP A 286 -5.80 26.03 38.80
CA TRP A 286 -7.07 26.21 38.10
C TRP A 286 -7.68 27.57 38.47
N SER A 287 -7.98 28.38 37.45
CA SER A 287 -8.61 29.70 37.58
C SER A 287 -10.15 29.66 37.64
N PHE A 288 -10.74 28.48 37.46
CA PHE A 288 -12.17 28.23 37.37
C PHE A 288 -12.56 27.08 38.32
N ASP A 289 -13.77 27.14 38.86
CA ASP A 289 -14.26 26.11 39.77
C ASP A 289 -14.68 24.84 39.01
N ILE A 290 -14.45 23.68 39.62
CA ILE A 290 -14.81 22.36 39.11
C ILE A 290 -15.60 21.64 40.20
N PRO A 291 -16.88 21.31 39.98
CA PRO A 291 -17.72 20.55 40.91
C PRO A 291 -17.03 19.32 41.49
N ASP A 292 -17.22 19.06 42.80
CA ASP A 292 -16.50 18.01 43.52
C ASP A 292 -16.82 16.59 43.01
N ASN A 293 -18.02 16.34 42.49
CA ASN A 293 -18.37 15.07 41.83
C ASN A 293 -17.51 14.82 40.58
N ILE A 294 -17.36 15.81 39.69
CA ILE A 294 -16.48 15.74 38.51
C ILE A 294 -15.02 15.60 38.95
N ARG A 295 -14.59 16.36 39.96
CA ARG A 295 -13.24 16.33 40.53
C ARG A 295 -12.89 14.94 41.10
N LEU A 296 -13.84 14.29 41.78
CA LEU A 296 -13.71 12.92 42.28
C LEU A 296 -13.67 11.89 41.14
N GLY A 297 -14.54 12.03 40.13
CA GLY A 297 -14.57 11.16 38.95
C GLY A 297 -13.27 11.19 38.14
N LEU A 298 -12.70 12.39 37.93
CA LEU A 298 -11.38 12.57 37.29
C LEU A 298 -10.23 11.93 38.07
N ARG A 299 -10.32 11.94 39.41
CA ARG A 299 -9.31 11.34 40.28
C ARG A 299 -9.44 9.81 40.37
N SER A 300 -10.66 9.28 40.36
CA SER A 300 -10.93 7.83 40.50
C SER A 300 -10.68 7.05 39.21
N SER A 301 -11.13 7.57 38.06
CA SER A 301 -10.96 6.90 36.75
C SER A 301 -9.64 7.30 36.09
N LEU A 302 -9.46 8.58 35.78
CA LEU A 302 -8.31 9.09 35.01
C LEU A 302 -7.05 9.37 35.83
N HIS A 303 -7.11 9.25 37.15
CA HIS A 303 -5.99 9.52 38.08
C HIS A 303 -5.41 10.94 37.94
N VAL A 304 -6.25 11.92 37.58
CA VAL A 304 -5.86 13.33 37.38
C VAL A 304 -6.07 14.13 38.66
N GLU A 305 -4.98 14.64 39.24
CA GLU A 305 -5.03 15.54 40.40
C GLU A 305 -4.74 17.01 40.05
N THR A 306 -4.05 17.26 38.94
CA THR A 306 -3.68 18.61 38.44
C THR A 306 -3.68 18.63 36.92
N LEU A 307 -3.84 19.81 36.32
CA LEU A 307 -3.85 19.99 34.86
C LEU A 307 -2.48 20.47 34.38
N PHE A 308 -2.04 19.98 33.21
CA PHE A 308 -0.90 20.58 32.52
C PHE A 308 -1.28 22.00 32.05
N ALA A 309 -0.32 22.92 31.99
CA ALA A 309 -0.57 24.33 31.67
C ALA A 309 -1.40 24.52 30.38
N HIS A 310 -1.10 23.74 29.34
CA HIS A 310 -1.83 23.75 28.07
C HIS A 310 -3.30 23.30 28.17
N GLN A 311 -3.62 22.40 29.10
CA GLN A 311 -4.99 21.97 29.34
C GLN A 311 -5.76 23.05 30.10
N ALA A 312 -5.17 23.60 31.17
CA ALA A 312 -5.77 24.67 31.97
C ALA A 312 -6.03 25.94 31.11
N GLN A 313 -5.06 26.35 30.30
CA GLN A 313 -5.19 27.49 29.39
C GLN A 313 -6.31 27.28 28.36
N ALA A 314 -6.34 26.12 27.69
CA ALA A 314 -7.36 25.81 26.70
C ALA A 314 -8.77 25.74 27.32
N ILE A 315 -8.93 25.13 28.50
CA ILE A 315 -10.21 25.05 29.21
C ILE A 315 -10.67 26.44 29.69
N GLN A 316 -9.76 27.31 30.13
CA GLN A 316 -10.12 28.69 30.49
C GLN A 316 -10.66 29.45 29.27
N ILE A 317 -9.99 29.38 28.11
CA ILE A 317 -10.45 30.06 26.89
C ILE A 317 -11.83 29.54 26.43
N LEU A 318 -12.11 28.24 26.64
CA LEU A 318 -13.43 27.66 26.38
C LEU A 318 -14.49 28.16 27.38
N ASN A 319 -14.16 28.26 28.67
CA ASN A 319 -15.04 28.87 29.68
C ASN A 319 -15.31 30.37 29.42
N GLU A 320 -14.41 31.07 28.71
CA GLU A 320 -14.59 32.44 28.23
C GLU A 320 -15.46 32.54 26.95
N GLY A 321 -15.98 31.42 26.44
CA GLY A 321 -16.88 31.38 25.28
C GLY A 321 -16.19 31.42 23.91
N ARG A 322 -14.85 31.34 23.86
CA ARG A 322 -14.06 31.48 22.61
C ARG A 322 -13.74 30.12 21.98
N ASN A 323 -13.37 30.10 20.70
CA ASN A 323 -12.94 28.88 20.01
C ASN A 323 -11.44 28.59 20.25
N VAL A 324 -11.05 27.31 20.28
CA VAL A 324 -9.68 26.89 20.60
C VAL A 324 -9.12 25.87 19.61
N ILE A 325 -7.89 26.10 19.16
CA ILE A 325 -7.04 25.08 18.53
C ILE A 325 -5.80 24.78 19.38
N VAL A 326 -5.57 23.50 19.67
CA VAL A 326 -4.43 23.02 20.48
C VAL A 326 -3.42 22.27 19.60
N SER A 327 -2.18 22.75 19.58
CA SER A 327 -1.09 22.28 18.72
C SER A 327 0.05 21.65 19.52
N THR A 328 -0.27 20.68 20.38
CA THR A 328 0.70 19.99 21.25
C THR A 328 1.07 18.58 20.75
N SER A 329 2.10 17.98 21.36
CA SER A 329 2.60 16.66 20.98
C SER A 329 1.57 15.52 21.09
N THR A 330 1.88 14.37 20.50
CA THR A 330 1.10 13.15 20.67
C THR A 330 1.17 12.67 22.12
N ALA A 331 0.04 12.28 22.69
CA ALA A 331 -0.12 11.86 24.09
C ALA A 331 0.14 12.94 25.17
N SER A 332 -0.01 14.24 24.86
CA SER A 332 0.07 15.31 25.87
C SER A 332 -1.11 15.36 26.85
N GLY A 333 -2.12 14.49 26.71
CA GLY A 333 -3.38 14.56 27.46
C GLY A 333 -4.48 15.38 26.78
N LYS A 334 -4.40 15.55 25.44
CA LYS A 334 -5.32 16.38 24.64
C LYS A 334 -6.82 16.11 24.86
N SER A 335 -7.23 14.85 25.09
CA SER A 335 -8.64 14.49 25.25
C SER A 335 -9.35 15.20 26.40
N LEU A 336 -8.63 15.48 27.50
CA LEU A 336 -9.21 16.13 28.67
C LEU A 336 -9.64 17.59 28.38
N ILE A 337 -9.04 18.21 27.37
CA ILE A 337 -9.28 19.62 26.99
C ILE A 337 -10.71 19.84 26.50
N TYR A 338 -11.31 18.85 25.82
CA TYR A 338 -12.69 18.93 25.35
C TYR A 338 -13.67 18.11 26.19
N THR A 339 -13.22 17.04 26.84
CA THR A 339 -14.06 16.26 27.76
C THR A 339 -14.50 17.08 28.99
N LEU A 340 -13.57 17.82 29.62
CA LEU A 340 -13.89 18.54 30.86
C LEU A 340 -14.88 19.72 30.64
N PRO A 341 -14.72 20.60 29.62
CA PRO A 341 -15.73 21.62 29.32
C PRO A 341 -17.12 21.07 28.98
N PHE A 342 -17.20 19.88 28.37
CA PHE A 342 -18.47 19.20 28.12
C PHE A 342 -19.15 18.74 29.43
N LEU A 343 -18.42 18.09 30.34
CA LEU A 343 -18.94 17.70 31.66
C LEU A 343 -19.36 18.93 32.48
N LEU A 344 -18.58 20.02 32.43
CA LEU A 344 -18.91 21.31 33.05
C LEU A 344 -20.10 22.03 32.41
N SER A 345 -20.53 21.62 31.21
CA SER A 345 -21.77 22.10 30.58
C SER A 345 -22.96 21.27 31.02
N LEU A 346 -22.85 19.94 31.02
CA LEU A 346 -23.89 19.01 31.50
C LEU A 346 -24.28 19.23 32.97
N ASP A 347 -23.33 19.64 33.81
CA ASP A 347 -23.59 19.96 35.22
C ASP A 347 -24.47 21.22 35.38
N LYS A 348 -24.34 22.18 34.44
CA LYS A 348 -25.10 23.45 34.43
C LYS A 348 -26.42 23.38 33.66
N ASP A 349 -26.41 22.64 32.55
CA ASP A 349 -27.49 22.54 31.56
C ASP A 349 -27.50 21.11 31.01
N ARG A 350 -28.45 20.29 31.50
CA ARG A 350 -28.52 18.85 31.23
C ARG A 350 -28.88 18.50 29.80
N ASP A 351 -29.48 19.44 29.07
CA ASP A 351 -29.82 19.27 27.67
C ASP A 351 -28.63 19.54 26.74
N SER A 352 -27.48 20.01 27.27
CA SER A 352 -26.25 20.30 26.51
C SER A 352 -25.80 19.12 25.64
N THR A 353 -25.73 19.30 24.32
CA THR A 353 -25.22 18.27 23.40
C THR A 353 -23.84 18.59 22.82
N ALA A 354 -23.11 17.56 22.38
CA ALA A 354 -21.82 17.70 21.72
C ALA A 354 -21.54 16.65 20.62
N PHE A 355 -20.83 17.08 19.57
CA PHE A 355 -20.26 16.18 18.56
C PHE A 355 -18.76 16.03 18.75
N PHE A 356 -18.27 14.80 18.92
CA PHE A 356 -16.83 14.50 18.90
C PHE A 356 -16.47 13.76 17.60
N VAL A 357 -15.68 14.39 16.73
CA VAL A 357 -15.33 13.89 15.39
C VAL A 357 -13.87 13.48 15.33
N PHE A 358 -13.62 12.24 14.91
CA PHE A 358 -12.28 11.63 14.85
C PHE A 358 -11.95 11.08 13.46
N PRO A 359 -10.66 11.07 13.06
CA PRO A 359 -10.24 10.62 11.73
C PRO A 359 -10.47 9.12 11.49
N THR A 360 -10.53 8.32 12.57
CA THR A 360 -10.77 6.87 12.48
C THR A 360 -11.83 6.40 13.47
N LYS A 361 -12.64 5.42 13.04
CA LYS A 361 -13.64 4.75 13.91
C LYS A 361 -12.99 4.06 15.11
N ALA A 362 -11.77 3.53 14.96
CA ALA A 362 -11.05 2.87 16.05
C ALA A 362 -10.78 3.84 17.21
N LEU A 363 -10.30 5.05 16.90
CA LEU A 363 -10.11 6.09 17.91
C LEU A 363 -11.44 6.55 18.52
N ALA A 364 -12.48 6.77 17.71
CA ALA A 364 -13.81 7.13 18.21
C ALA A 364 -14.36 6.12 19.23
N GLN A 365 -14.16 4.82 18.99
CA GLN A 365 -14.58 3.74 19.89
C GLN A 365 -13.72 3.68 21.18
N ASP A 366 -12.40 3.89 21.10
CA ASP A 366 -11.51 3.96 22.26
C ASP A 366 -11.86 5.15 23.19
N GLN A 367 -12.09 6.32 22.61
CA GLN A 367 -12.48 7.52 23.37
C GLN A 367 -13.90 7.41 23.93
N ASN A 368 -14.84 6.77 23.21
CA ASN A 368 -16.18 6.44 23.71
C ASN A 368 -16.11 5.53 24.96
N ALA A 369 -15.31 4.46 24.92
CA ALA A 369 -15.13 3.57 26.06
C ALA A 369 -14.57 4.30 27.30
N LYS A 370 -13.51 5.11 27.12
CA LYS A 370 -12.89 5.90 28.21
C LYS A 370 -13.81 6.97 28.77
N LEU A 371 -14.62 7.62 27.93
CA LEU A 371 -15.58 8.63 28.39
C LEU A 371 -16.76 8.00 29.13
N ARG A 372 -17.25 6.83 28.70
CA ARG A 372 -18.28 6.06 29.41
C ARG A 372 -17.84 5.62 30.80
N GLU A 373 -16.59 5.17 30.94
CA GLU A 373 -15.98 4.80 32.22
C GLU A 373 -15.87 6.01 33.18
N LEU A 374 -15.48 7.18 32.66
CA LEU A 374 -15.47 8.44 33.43
C LEU A 374 -16.89 8.91 33.83
N VAL A 375 -17.84 8.91 32.90
CA VAL A 375 -19.24 9.34 33.17
C VAL A 375 -19.89 8.44 34.21
N GLY A 376 -19.72 7.12 34.09
CA GLY A 376 -20.19 6.15 35.08
C GLY A 376 -19.44 6.16 36.42
N SER A 377 -18.42 7.03 36.59
CA SER A 377 -17.72 7.25 37.85
C SER A 377 -18.00 8.63 38.48
N ILE A 378 -18.91 9.42 37.90
CA ILE A 378 -19.34 10.73 38.40
C ILE A 378 -20.77 10.62 38.95
N GLU A 379 -20.93 10.83 40.25
CA GLU A 379 -22.24 10.82 40.92
C GLU A 379 -23.17 11.88 40.33
N GLY A 380 -24.36 11.45 39.95
CA GLY A 380 -25.40 12.27 39.33
C GLY A 380 -25.24 12.44 37.81
N MET A 381 -24.37 11.71 37.12
CA MET A 381 -24.26 11.72 35.64
C MET A 381 -24.60 10.36 35.00
N GLU A 382 -25.27 9.47 35.72
CA GLU A 382 -25.57 8.09 35.31
C GLU A 382 -26.50 8.01 34.08
N ASP A 383 -27.41 8.98 33.92
CA ASP A 383 -28.35 9.08 32.80
C ASP A 383 -27.76 9.68 31.51
N VAL A 384 -26.49 10.12 31.52
CA VAL A 384 -25.87 10.83 30.39
C VAL A 384 -25.51 9.85 29.27
N VAL A 385 -26.33 9.82 28.21
CA VAL A 385 -26.13 8.91 27.08
C VAL A 385 -25.01 9.41 26.16
N VAL A 386 -23.90 8.69 26.20
CA VAL A 386 -22.73 8.85 25.32
C VAL A 386 -22.64 7.62 24.41
N ASP A 387 -22.56 7.79 23.07
CA ASP A 387 -22.25 6.68 22.15
C ASP A 387 -21.66 7.10 20.79
N THR A 388 -21.29 6.11 19.97
CA THR A 388 -20.89 6.25 18.57
C THR A 388 -22.07 6.15 17.61
N PHE A 389 -22.24 7.18 16.78
CA PHE A 389 -23.21 7.23 15.70
C PHE A 389 -22.46 7.32 14.36
N ASP A 390 -22.30 6.19 13.67
CA ASP A 390 -21.74 6.12 12.32
C ASP A 390 -22.42 5.03 11.46
N GLY A 391 -21.88 4.79 10.26
CA GLY A 391 -22.37 3.78 9.31
C GLY A 391 -22.51 2.36 9.87
N ASP A 392 -21.77 1.98 10.92
CA ASP A 392 -21.80 0.64 11.55
C ASP A 392 -22.82 0.58 12.71
N THR A 393 -23.34 1.71 13.19
CA THR A 393 -24.36 1.76 14.26
C THR A 393 -25.63 1.04 13.78
N PRO A 394 -26.15 0.01 14.49
CA PRO A 394 -27.34 -0.73 14.08
C PRO A 394 -28.58 0.15 13.96
N HIS A 395 -29.45 -0.12 12.98
CA HIS A 395 -30.61 0.72 12.67
C HIS A 395 -31.53 0.97 13.88
N GLU A 396 -31.88 -0.08 14.62
CA GLU A 396 -32.73 -0.01 15.83
C GLU A 396 -32.18 1.00 16.85
N ARG A 397 -30.85 1.10 16.98
CA ARG A 397 -30.19 2.01 17.90
C ARG A 397 -30.07 3.45 17.39
N ARG A 398 -30.31 3.71 16.10
CA ARG A 398 -30.19 5.06 15.52
C ARG A 398 -31.37 5.96 15.83
N ASP A 399 -32.51 5.40 16.23
CA ASP A 399 -33.67 6.16 16.68
C ASP A 399 -33.54 6.48 18.18
N GLU A 400 -33.23 5.48 19.02
CA GLU A 400 -32.85 5.65 20.44
C GLU A 400 -31.79 6.76 20.64
N LEU A 401 -30.66 6.68 19.93
CA LEU A 401 -29.56 7.63 20.05
C LEU A 401 -29.85 9.01 19.45
N ARG A 402 -30.95 9.21 18.73
CA ARG A 402 -31.35 10.54 18.22
C ARG A 402 -32.10 11.35 19.27
N GLU A 403 -32.90 10.66 20.07
CA GLU A 403 -33.77 11.26 21.09
C GLU A 403 -33.06 11.40 22.46
N THR A 404 -32.08 10.53 22.75
CA THR A 404 -31.48 10.43 24.10
C THR A 404 -30.02 10.89 24.23
N ALA A 405 -29.24 10.94 23.14
CA ALA A 405 -27.79 11.12 23.26
C ALA A 405 -27.38 12.56 23.59
N SER A 406 -26.67 12.74 24.71
CA SER A 406 -25.98 13.99 25.06
C SER A 406 -24.68 14.14 24.27
N LEU A 407 -23.98 13.04 23.95
CA LEU A 407 -22.73 13.10 23.17
C LEU A 407 -22.66 12.02 22.10
N LEU A 408 -22.36 12.46 20.88
CA LEU A 408 -22.19 11.58 19.72
C LEU A 408 -20.77 11.63 19.16
N PHE A 409 -20.09 10.48 19.25
CA PHE A 409 -18.86 10.19 18.52
C PHE A 409 -19.23 9.88 17.06
N THR A 410 -18.81 10.71 16.10
CA THR A 410 -19.26 10.59 14.70
C THR A 410 -18.19 10.96 13.67
N ASN A 411 -18.57 11.04 12.39
CA ASN A 411 -17.74 11.45 11.26
C ASN A 411 -18.52 12.32 10.27
N PHE A 412 -17.79 13.08 9.45
CA PHE A 412 -18.39 14.01 8.49
C PHE A 412 -19.29 13.34 7.46
N ASP A 413 -19.00 12.12 7.02
CA ASP A 413 -19.84 11.38 6.07
C ASP A 413 -21.23 11.13 6.68
N THR A 414 -21.29 10.82 7.98
CA THR A 414 -22.55 10.59 8.70
C THR A 414 -23.31 11.89 8.96
N LEU A 415 -22.60 12.96 9.37
CA LEU A 415 -23.17 14.31 9.48
C LEU A 415 -23.83 14.76 8.16
N HIS A 416 -23.08 14.67 7.06
CA HIS A 416 -23.47 15.12 5.72
C HIS A 416 -24.58 14.28 5.07
N HIS A 417 -24.55 12.95 5.18
CA HIS A 417 -25.54 12.09 4.54
C HIS A 417 -26.78 11.80 5.41
N THR A 418 -26.68 11.91 6.74
CA THR A 418 -27.72 11.39 7.67
C THR A 418 -28.29 12.43 8.63
N MET A 419 -27.49 13.38 9.12
CA MET A 419 -27.92 14.33 10.15
C MET A 419 -28.41 15.66 9.57
N LEU A 420 -27.57 16.36 8.78
CA LEU A 420 -27.92 17.66 8.21
C LEU A 420 -29.16 17.60 7.29
N PRO A 421 -29.33 16.60 6.38
CA PRO A 421 -30.50 16.52 5.49
C PRO A 421 -31.81 16.05 6.16
N ARG A 422 -31.87 16.06 7.50
CA ARG A 422 -33.00 15.63 8.34
C ARG A 422 -33.05 16.45 9.64
N GLU A 423 -32.91 17.77 9.51
CA GLU A 423 -32.83 18.69 10.65
C GLU A 423 -34.12 18.69 11.49
N ASP A 424 -35.24 18.30 10.87
CA ASP A 424 -36.53 18.02 11.47
C ASP A 424 -36.43 16.98 12.60
N THR A 425 -35.75 15.85 12.34
CA THR A 425 -35.58 14.75 13.30
C THR A 425 -34.43 14.99 14.29
N TRP A 426 -33.44 15.82 13.94
CA TRP A 426 -32.28 16.15 14.78
C TRP A 426 -32.41 17.49 15.53
N ARG A 427 -33.58 18.13 15.47
CA ARG A 427 -33.80 19.52 15.91
C ARG A 427 -33.40 19.79 17.36
N HIS A 428 -33.80 18.92 18.28
CA HIS A 428 -33.45 19.02 19.70
C HIS A 428 -31.91 18.99 19.90
N PHE A 429 -31.24 18.03 19.27
CA PHE A 429 -29.78 17.90 19.35
C PHE A 429 -29.07 19.15 18.79
N PHE A 430 -29.49 19.67 17.64
CA PHE A 430 -28.86 20.87 17.05
C PHE A 430 -29.17 22.17 17.79
N GLN A 431 -30.35 22.28 18.43
CA GLN A 431 -30.72 23.43 19.27
C GLN A 431 -29.82 23.53 20.50
N ASN A 432 -29.49 22.41 21.13
CA ASN A 432 -28.74 22.39 22.39
C ASN A 432 -27.23 22.14 22.23
N LEU A 433 -26.74 22.08 20.98
CA LEU A 433 -25.34 21.84 20.64
C LEU A 433 -24.42 22.93 21.20
N LYS A 434 -23.59 22.58 22.19
CA LYS A 434 -22.60 23.51 22.79
C LYS A 434 -21.23 23.37 22.15
N TYR A 435 -20.77 22.13 21.92
CA TYR A 435 -19.41 21.87 21.44
C TYR A 435 -19.36 21.00 20.19
N VAL A 436 -18.53 21.39 19.23
CA VAL A 436 -18.08 20.52 18.14
C VAL A 436 -16.57 20.37 18.19
N VAL A 437 -16.13 19.16 18.46
CA VAL A 437 -14.72 18.78 18.60
C VAL A 437 -14.26 18.07 17.34
N ILE A 438 -13.14 18.50 16.76
CA ILE A 438 -12.49 17.83 15.63
C ILE A 438 -11.04 17.50 16.02
N ASP A 439 -10.74 16.22 16.21
CA ASP A 439 -9.40 15.75 16.54
C ASP A 439 -8.54 15.47 15.30
N GLU A 440 -7.22 15.60 15.46
CA GLU A 440 -6.19 15.57 14.42
C GLU A 440 -6.54 16.43 13.19
N LEU A 441 -6.88 17.71 13.41
CA LEU A 441 -7.41 18.65 12.40
C LEU A 441 -6.61 18.70 11.07
N HIS A 442 -5.30 18.51 11.14
CA HIS A 442 -4.39 18.46 9.99
C HIS A 442 -4.70 17.32 8.99
N TYR A 443 -5.39 16.26 9.42
CA TYR A 443 -5.82 15.16 8.57
C TYR A 443 -6.84 15.63 7.51
N TYR A 444 -7.68 16.62 7.86
CA TYR A 444 -8.75 17.14 7.01
C TYR A 444 -8.22 18.26 6.10
N SER A 445 -7.48 17.86 5.06
CA SER A 445 -6.75 18.75 4.16
C SER A 445 -7.07 18.49 2.68
N GLY A 446 -6.65 19.40 1.78
CA GLY A 446 -6.95 19.30 0.35
C GLY A 446 -8.46 19.18 0.08
N VAL A 447 -8.84 18.42 -0.95
CA VAL A 447 -10.25 18.15 -1.35
C VAL A 447 -11.15 17.75 -0.18
N GLN A 448 -10.67 16.86 0.69
CA GLN A 448 -11.45 16.39 1.84
C GLN A 448 -11.67 17.52 2.84
N GLY A 449 -10.66 18.37 3.05
CA GLY A 449 -10.79 19.62 3.78
C GLY A 449 -11.81 20.58 3.16
N VAL A 450 -11.85 20.73 1.82
CA VAL A 450 -12.85 21.58 1.11
C VAL A 450 -14.27 21.09 1.37
N HIS A 451 -14.51 19.79 1.17
CA HIS A 451 -15.81 19.19 1.43
C HIS A 451 -16.25 19.36 2.89
N ILE A 452 -15.33 19.14 3.85
CA ILE A 452 -15.61 19.32 5.27
C ILE A 452 -15.87 20.80 5.61
N ALA A 453 -15.13 21.73 5.00
CA ALA A 453 -15.31 23.16 5.21
C ALA A 453 -16.72 23.64 4.82
N PHE A 454 -17.33 23.06 3.78
CA PHE A 454 -18.72 23.33 3.41
C PHE A 454 -19.75 22.56 4.27
N VAL A 455 -19.42 21.36 4.78
CA VAL A 455 -20.25 20.67 5.80
C VAL A 455 -20.33 21.50 7.10
N MET A 456 -19.21 22.06 7.56
CA MET A 456 -19.18 22.89 8.77
C MET A 456 -19.94 24.20 8.62
N ARG A 457 -19.93 24.81 7.42
CA ARG A 457 -20.75 25.99 7.08
C ARG A 457 -22.24 25.67 7.09
N ARG A 458 -22.65 24.54 6.50
CA ARG A 458 -24.04 24.04 6.56
C ARG A 458 -24.49 23.76 8.00
N LEU A 459 -23.67 23.11 8.82
CA LEU A 459 -23.95 22.89 10.24
C LEU A 459 -24.17 24.22 10.99
N ARG A 460 -23.27 25.20 10.82
CA ARG A 460 -23.39 26.52 11.46
C ARG A 460 -24.63 27.29 11.02
N ARG A 461 -24.96 27.24 9.72
CA ARG A 461 -26.17 27.83 9.14
C ARG A 461 -27.45 27.22 9.73
N LEU A 462 -27.49 25.90 9.84
CA LEU A 462 -28.60 25.14 10.43
C LEU A 462 -28.75 25.46 11.93
N CYS A 463 -27.67 25.44 12.71
CA CYS A 463 -27.71 25.84 14.12
C CYS A 463 -28.19 27.30 14.30
N ALA A 464 -27.71 28.24 13.48
CA ALA A 464 -28.15 29.63 13.51
C ALA A 464 -29.65 29.79 13.18
N ALA A 465 -30.18 29.04 12.20
CA ALA A 465 -31.61 29.02 11.88
C ALA A 465 -32.47 28.41 13.01
N LEU A 466 -31.88 27.56 13.86
CA LEU A 466 -32.49 27.04 15.08
C LEU A 466 -32.25 27.95 16.32
N ASN A 467 -31.77 29.19 16.11
CA ASN A 467 -31.39 30.19 17.11
C ASN A 467 -30.19 29.81 18.01
N ASN A 468 -29.44 28.77 17.67
CA ASN A 468 -28.20 28.41 18.36
C ASN A 468 -26.98 29.01 17.66
N THR A 469 -26.61 30.22 18.06
CA THR A 469 -25.35 30.87 17.68
C THR A 469 -24.23 30.65 18.70
N SER A 470 -24.45 29.79 19.71
CA SER A 470 -23.53 29.59 20.85
C SER A 470 -22.54 28.43 20.70
N VAL A 471 -22.55 27.75 19.54
CA VAL A 471 -21.70 26.59 19.25
C VAL A 471 -20.22 26.97 19.27
N GLN A 472 -19.46 26.41 20.22
CA GLN A 472 -18.01 26.53 20.29
C GLN A 472 -17.32 25.39 19.52
N PHE A 473 -16.28 25.76 18.79
CA PHE A 473 -15.45 24.86 18.02
C PHE A 473 -14.13 24.60 18.73
N ILE A 474 -13.82 23.31 18.92
CA ILE A 474 -12.58 22.84 19.55
C ILE A 474 -11.83 22.00 18.53
N SER A 475 -10.51 22.17 18.44
CA SER A 475 -9.69 21.27 17.63
C SER A 475 -8.34 20.96 18.26
N THR A 476 -7.90 19.74 18.03
CA THR A 476 -6.63 19.21 18.48
C THR A 476 -5.82 18.75 17.26
N SER A 477 -4.51 18.96 17.28
CA SER A 477 -3.64 18.58 16.17
C SER A 477 -2.22 18.28 16.63
N ALA A 478 -1.47 17.53 15.83
CA ALA A 478 -0.02 17.63 15.75
C ALA A 478 0.43 19.01 15.20
N THR A 479 1.70 19.36 15.42
CA THR A 479 2.28 20.66 15.04
C THR A 479 2.26 20.88 13.52
N ILE A 480 1.48 21.86 13.07
CA ILE A 480 1.34 22.30 11.67
C ILE A 480 1.80 23.76 11.51
N GLY A 481 2.09 24.20 10.28
CA GLY A 481 2.63 25.55 10.00
C GLY A 481 1.67 26.67 10.43
N ASN A 482 0.51 26.77 9.78
CA ASN A 482 -0.53 27.77 10.07
C ASN A 482 -1.82 27.17 10.67
N PRO A 483 -1.82 26.75 11.96
CA PRO A 483 -2.98 26.12 12.60
C PRO A 483 -4.21 27.04 12.66
N ILE A 484 -4.00 28.32 12.98
CA ILE A 484 -5.07 29.33 13.05
C ILE A 484 -5.78 29.45 11.69
N GLN A 485 -5.03 29.60 10.60
CA GLN A 485 -5.62 29.80 9.27
C GLN A 485 -6.35 28.56 8.78
N HIS A 486 -5.82 27.35 9.03
CA HIS A 486 -6.51 26.10 8.70
C HIS A 486 -7.84 25.97 9.47
N PHE A 487 -7.85 26.29 10.77
CA PHE A 487 -9.06 26.33 11.58
C PHE A 487 -10.08 27.33 11.03
N ARG A 488 -9.69 28.60 10.81
CA ARG A 488 -10.57 29.64 10.23
C ARG A 488 -11.18 29.18 8.90
N THR A 489 -10.37 28.59 8.03
CA THR A 489 -10.83 28.12 6.72
C THR A 489 -11.83 26.97 6.84
N LEU A 490 -11.56 25.98 7.69
CA LEU A 490 -12.42 24.81 7.86
C LEU A 490 -13.76 25.15 8.55
N PHE A 491 -13.74 25.91 9.64
CA PHE A 491 -14.95 26.25 10.40
C PHE A 491 -15.70 27.49 9.87
N GLY A 492 -15.01 28.38 9.15
CA GLY A 492 -15.53 29.67 8.71
C GLY A 492 -15.74 30.69 9.85
N VAL A 493 -14.96 30.60 10.93
CA VAL A 493 -15.05 31.49 12.11
C VAL A 493 -13.74 32.25 12.29
N ASP A 494 -13.82 33.54 12.63
CA ASP A 494 -12.64 34.42 12.74
C ASP A 494 -11.99 34.42 14.12
N ASP A 495 -12.79 34.37 15.20
CA ASP A 495 -12.26 34.24 16.56
C ASP A 495 -11.84 32.80 16.82
N VAL A 496 -10.54 32.61 17.04
CA VAL A 496 -9.91 31.35 17.45
C VAL A 496 -8.61 31.68 18.17
N THR A 497 -8.39 31.05 19.32
CA THR A 497 -7.14 31.15 20.06
C THR A 497 -6.30 29.88 19.88
N LEU A 498 -5.00 30.06 19.62
CA LEU A 498 -4.03 28.97 19.57
C LEU A 498 -3.47 28.69 20.97
N VAL A 499 -3.35 27.41 21.32
CA VAL A 499 -2.55 26.92 22.44
C VAL A 499 -1.47 25.97 21.90
N ASP A 500 -0.24 26.44 21.85
CA ASP A 500 0.95 25.77 21.31
C ASP A 500 1.94 25.34 22.40
N ILE A 501 1.90 25.99 23.58
CA ILE A 501 2.57 25.56 24.80
C ILE A 501 2.22 24.09 25.07
N ASP A 502 3.22 23.25 25.33
CA ASP A 502 3.01 21.84 25.69
C ASP A 502 3.65 21.55 27.06
N GLY A 503 2.79 21.42 28.06
CA GLY A 503 3.17 21.17 29.45
C GLY A 503 3.34 19.69 29.83
N ALA A 504 3.16 18.74 28.90
CA ALA A 504 3.22 17.33 29.23
C ALA A 504 4.67 16.84 29.45
N PRO A 505 4.92 15.87 30.37
CA PRO A 505 6.25 15.34 30.60
C PRO A 505 6.72 14.39 29.49
N THR A 506 7.91 14.63 28.94
CA THR A 506 8.56 13.74 27.96
C THR A 506 9.85 13.16 28.53
N GLY A 507 10.13 11.90 28.23
CA GLY A 507 11.46 11.34 28.48
C GLY A 507 12.47 11.80 27.43
N GLN A 508 13.74 11.46 27.64
CA GLN A 508 14.81 11.67 26.67
C GLN A 508 14.54 10.85 25.40
N LYS A 509 14.92 11.36 24.23
CA LYS A 509 14.72 10.66 22.96
C LYS A 509 15.94 10.78 22.06
N GLU A 510 16.56 9.65 21.77
CA GLU A 510 17.62 9.58 20.78
C GLU A 510 17.02 9.41 19.39
N PHE A 511 17.34 10.33 18.48
CA PHE A 511 16.98 10.22 17.07
C PHE A 511 18.22 9.84 16.25
N LEU A 512 18.13 8.74 15.51
CA LEU A 512 19.14 8.26 14.57
C LEU A 512 18.68 8.38 13.12
N ILE A 513 19.59 8.73 12.22
CA ILE A 513 19.47 8.35 10.81
C ILE A 513 20.46 7.21 10.53
N TRP A 514 19.93 6.10 10.05
CA TRP A 514 20.64 4.86 9.77
C TRP A 514 20.77 4.67 8.26
N ARG A 515 21.97 4.86 7.72
CA ARG A 515 22.26 4.63 6.29
C ARG A 515 22.83 3.21 6.16
N PRO A 516 22.14 2.28 5.45
CA PRO A 516 22.60 0.89 5.32
C PRO A 516 24.06 0.75 4.89
N GLY A 517 24.76 -0.24 5.46
CA GLY A 517 26.18 -0.46 5.19
C GLY A 517 26.47 -0.79 3.72
N LEU A 518 27.71 -0.60 3.28
CA LEU A 518 28.16 -1.13 1.98
C LEU A 518 28.20 -2.67 2.04
N ILE A 519 27.89 -3.33 0.92
CA ILE A 519 28.04 -4.80 0.80
C ILE A 519 29.53 -5.16 0.81
N ASP A 520 30.31 -4.44 0.00
CA ASP A 520 31.77 -4.49 -0.05
C ASP A 520 32.34 -3.13 0.38
N GLU A 521 33.18 -3.14 1.41
CA GLU A 521 33.82 -1.94 1.97
C GLU A 521 35.08 -1.53 1.20
N MET A 522 35.63 -2.42 0.36
CA MET A 522 36.76 -2.11 -0.54
C MET A 522 36.30 -1.34 -1.79
N VAL A 523 34.99 -1.20 -2.00
CA VAL A 523 34.41 -0.38 -3.07
C VAL A 523 33.73 0.85 -2.45
N PRO A 524 34.43 1.99 -2.34
CA PRO A 524 33.78 3.26 -2.05
C PRO A 524 32.58 3.47 -2.98
N ASN A 525 31.42 3.75 -2.39
CA ASN A 525 30.14 3.96 -3.08
C ASN A 525 29.60 2.74 -3.86
N GLY A 526 30.03 1.53 -3.49
CA GLY A 526 29.43 0.27 -3.94
C GLY A 526 27.96 0.07 -3.50
N PRO A 527 27.31 -1.03 -3.93
CA PRO A 527 25.94 -1.33 -3.54
C PRO A 527 25.81 -1.53 -2.02
N ARG A 528 24.71 -1.07 -1.45
CA ARG A 528 24.42 -1.12 -0.01
C ARG A 528 23.53 -2.30 0.36
N HIS A 529 23.60 -2.73 1.62
CA HIS A 529 22.70 -3.73 2.18
C HIS A 529 21.24 -3.29 2.07
N ASN A 530 20.33 -4.26 1.94
CA ASN A 530 18.91 -3.99 1.78
C ASN A 530 18.35 -3.32 3.07
N PRO A 531 17.70 -2.13 2.98
CA PRO A 531 17.10 -1.45 4.13
C PRO A 531 16.15 -2.34 4.96
N MET A 532 15.46 -3.29 4.32
CA MET A 532 14.57 -4.24 5.00
C MET A 532 15.32 -5.30 5.83
N HIS A 533 16.58 -5.61 5.48
CA HIS A 533 17.41 -6.51 6.29
C HIS A 533 17.87 -5.81 7.56
N GLU A 534 18.40 -4.58 7.42
CA GLU A 534 18.79 -3.69 8.53
C GLU A 534 17.59 -3.47 9.49
N ALA A 535 16.39 -3.20 8.95
CA ALA A 535 15.16 -3.08 9.75
C ALA A 535 14.77 -4.37 10.49
N SER A 536 14.91 -5.54 9.83
CA SER A 536 14.67 -6.84 10.46
C SER A 536 15.67 -7.13 11.59
N GLN A 537 16.93 -6.73 11.40
CA GLN A 537 18.01 -6.90 12.36
C GLN A 537 17.81 -6.02 13.61
N LEU A 538 17.56 -4.72 13.40
CA LEU A 538 17.27 -3.77 14.47
C LEU A 538 16.01 -4.15 15.26
N LEU A 539 14.90 -4.50 14.59
CA LEU A 539 13.67 -4.93 15.27
C LEU A 539 13.90 -6.17 16.16
N ARG A 540 14.57 -7.21 15.64
CA ARG A 540 14.92 -8.41 16.43
C ARG A 540 15.79 -8.06 17.62
N TYR A 541 16.80 -7.22 17.41
CA TYR A 541 17.77 -6.84 18.43
C TYR A 541 17.09 -6.10 19.60
N LEU A 542 16.23 -5.12 19.31
CA LEU A 542 15.49 -4.36 20.32
C LEU A 542 14.46 -5.24 21.05
N VAL A 543 13.64 -5.99 20.30
CA VAL A 543 12.62 -6.89 20.88
C VAL A 543 13.23 -7.97 21.76
N SER A 544 14.43 -8.48 21.42
CA SER A 544 15.16 -9.46 22.24
C SER A 544 15.59 -8.94 23.62
N ARG A 545 15.67 -7.61 23.79
CA ARG A 545 15.94 -6.89 25.05
C ARG A 545 14.66 -6.40 25.76
N GLY A 546 13.49 -6.81 25.28
CA GLY A 546 12.19 -6.41 25.83
C GLY A 546 11.75 -4.99 25.45
N ILE A 547 12.43 -4.34 24.50
CA ILE A 547 12.13 -2.97 24.07
C ILE A 547 10.93 -2.98 23.12
N ARG A 548 9.82 -2.34 23.50
CA ARG A 548 8.59 -2.29 22.70
C ARG A 548 8.80 -1.42 21.47
N THR A 549 8.84 -2.05 20.31
CA THR A 549 9.31 -1.47 19.04
C THR A 549 8.22 -1.53 17.97
N ILE A 550 7.94 -0.41 17.30
CA ILE A 550 7.14 -0.37 16.07
C ILE A 550 8.05 -0.08 14.87
N VAL A 551 7.79 -0.73 13.75
CA VAL A 551 8.41 -0.44 12.44
C VAL A 551 7.33 0.07 11.50
N PHE A 552 7.47 1.30 11.00
CA PHE A 552 6.61 1.86 9.97
C PHE A 552 7.16 1.55 8.58
N CYS A 553 6.32 1.00 7.72
CA CYS A 553 6.60 0.68 6.32
C CYS A 553 5.65 1.47 5.40
N LYS A 554 6.20 2.06 4.33
CA LYS A 554 5.42 2.83 3.32
C LYS A 554 4.24 2.03 2.75
N HIS A 555 4.50 0.81 2.26
CA HIS A 555 3.52 0.01 1.52
C HIS A 555 3.13 -1.29 2.25
N ARG A 556 1.90 -1.78 2.00
CA ARG A 556 1.38 -3.06 2.53
C ARG A 556 2.28 -4.26 2.18
N LYS A 557 2.85 -4.29 0.98
CA LYS A 557 3.77 -5.35 0.51
C LYS A 557 5.06 -5.38 1.32
N SER A 558 5.64 -4.22 1.62
CA SER A 558 6.86 -4.09 2.43
C SER A 558 6.62 -4.50 3.88
N CYS A 559 5.45 -4.16 4.44
CA CYS A 559 5.00 -4.63 5.75
C CYS A 559 4.99 -6.18 5.84
N GLU A 560 4.29 -6.87 4.93
CA GLU A 560 4.22 -8.33 4.94
C GLU A 560 5.57 -9.01 4.65
N MET A 561 6.37 -8.45 3.73
CA MET A 561 7.68 -9.03 3.41
C MET A 561 8.71 -8.84 4.54
N LEU A 562 8.71 -7.69 5.23
CA LEU A 562 9.51 -7.50 6.43
C LEU A 562 9.05 -8.45 7.54
N MET A 563 7.74 -8.59 7.76
CA MET A 563 7.18 -9.49 8.78
C MET A 563 7.54 -10.97 8.53
N LYS A 564 7.53 -11.40 7.26
CA LYS A 564 8.01 -12.73 6.83
C LYS A 564 9.49 -12.93 7.19
N ASN A 565 10.34 -11.96 6.86
CA ASN A 565 11.77 -12.03 7.14
C ASN A 565 12.05 -12.08 8.65
N VAL A 566 11.38 -11.23 9.45
CA VAL A 566 11.52 -11.22 10.91
C VAL A 566 11.10 -12.56 11.53
N ARG A 567 9.98 -13.16 11.08
CA ARG A 567 9.56 -14.49 11.55
C ARG A 567 10.55 -15.59 11.20
N HIS A 568 11.03 -15.63 9.96
CA HIS A 568 12.05 -16.60 9.52
C HIS A 568 13.29 -16.53 10.44
N GLU A 569 13.82 -15.32 10.61
CA GLU A 569 15.01 -15.05 11.40
C GLU A 569 14.85 -15.36 12.90
N LEU A 570 13.67 -15.14 13.48
CA LEU A 570 13.37 -15.50 14.88
C LEU A 570 13.25 -17.03 15.06
N VAL A 571 12.78 -17.76 14.04
CA VAL A 571 12.79 -19.23 14.05
C VAL A 571 14.21 -19.78 13.93
N VAL A 572 15.01 -19.27 12.99
CA VAL A 572 16.41 -19.70 12.77
C VAL A 572 17.29 -19.44 14.00
N SER A 573 17.11 -18.29 14.67
CA SER A 573 17.82 -17.96 15.92
C SER A 573 17.25 -18.64 17.18
N GLY A 574 16.25 -19.52 17.03
CA GLY A 574 15.64 -20.29 18.13
C GLY A 574 14.79 -19.47 19.11
N ARG A 575 14.51 -18.19 18.81
CA ARG A 575 13.70 -17.28 19.65
C ARG A 575 12.20 -17.45 19.38
N MET A 576 11.73 -18.69 19.55
CA MET A 576 10.31 -19.06 19.44
C MET A 576 9.41 -18.28 20.42
N ASP A 577 9.97 -17.82 21.54
CA ASP A 577 9.34 -16.95 22.52
C ASP A 577 8.95 -15.57 21.96
N LEU A 578 9.70 -15.06 20.97
CA LEU A 578 9.47 -13.76 20.35
C LEU A 578 8.53 -13.83 19.13
N VAL A 579 8.44 -14.98 18.44
CA VAL A 579 7.64 -15.12 17.21
C VAL A 579 6.16 -14.79 17.44
N ASN A 580 5.63 -15.14 18.61
CA ASN A 580 4.24 -14.82 19.00
C ASN A 580 4.08 -13.43 19.64
N ARG A 581 5.18 -12.69 19.86
CA ARG A 581 5.19 -11.33 20.43
C ARG A 581 5.48 -10.24 19.37
N VAL A 582 5.60 -10.64 18.10
CA VAL A 582 5.73 -9.73 16.95
C VAL A 582 4.60 -9.99 15.95
N VAL A 583 3.92 -8.93 15.51
CA VAL A 583 2.81 -8.97 14.54
C VAL A 583 2.98 -7.94 13.44
N SER A 584 2.22 -8.10 12.37
CA SER A 584 1.98 -7.06 11.36
C SER A 584 0.69 -6.29 11.66
N TYR A 585 0.54 -5.06 11.16
CA TYR A 585 -0.70 -4.29 11.20
C TYR A 585 -0.92 -3.48 9.91
N ARG A 586 -2.05 -3.67 9.23
CA ARG A 586 -2.45 -2.88 8.06
C ARG A 586 -3.94 -2.60 8.04
N GLY A 587 -4.33 -1.44 7.49
CA GLY A 587 -5.73 -1.02 7.30
C GLY A 587 -6.59 -1.88 6.35
N GLY A 588 -6.13 -3.08 5.99
CA GLY A 588 -6.86 -4.09 5.22
C GLY A 588 -7.04 -5.43 5.93
N TYR A 589 -6.69 -5.55 7.22
CA TYR A 589 -7.13 -6.67 8.09
C TYR A 589 -8.60 -6.49 8.49
N ASN A 590 -9.26 -7.55 8.97
CA ASN A 590 -10.64 -7.47 9.40
C ASN A 590 -10.77 -6.66 10.74
N GLN A 591 -12.00 -6.34 11.14
CA GLN A 591 -12.23 -5.47 12.32
C GLN A 591 -11.92 -6.18 13.65
N GLU A 592 -12.11 -7.50 13.70
CA GLU A 592 -11.85 -8.36 14.87
C GLU A 592 -10.34 -8.48 15.11
N GLU A 593 -9.56 -8.74 14.05
CA GLU A 593 -8.09 -8.78 14.03
C GLU A 593 -7.45 -7.46 14.48
N ARG A 594 -7.91 -6.33 13.94
CA ARG A 594 -7.39 -5.01 14.29
C ARG A 594 -7.58 -4.71 15.77
N ARG A 595 -8.81 -4.84 16.28
CA ARG A 595 -9.14 -4.66 17.70
C ARG A 595 -8.34 -5.59 18.61
N ARG A 596 -8.10 -6.84 18.19
CA ARG A 596 -7.25 -7.78 18.91
C ARG A 596 -5.81 -7.28 18.99
N ILE A 597 -5.20 -6.94 17.86
CA ILE A 597 -3.80 -6.47 17.81
C ILE A 597 -3.63 -5.16 18.59
N GLU A 598 -4.58 -4.23 18.48
CA GLU A 598 -4.61 -2.97 19.23
C GLU A 598 -4.62 -3.23 20.75
N LYS A 599 -5.45 -4.17 21.23
CA LYS A 599 -5.53 -4.55 22.66
C LYS A 599 -4.27 -5.27 23.14
N GLU A 600 -3.72 -6.20 22.35
CA GLU A 600 -2.48 -6.92 22.65
C GLU A 600 -1.25 -5.99 22.62
N LEU A 601 -1.27 -4.94 21.80
CA LEU A 601 -0.26 -3.87 21.78
C LEU A 601 -0.37 -2.99 23.02
N PHE A 602 -1.54 -2.42 23.31
CA PHE A 602 -1.76 -1.51 24.45
C PHE A 602 -1.34 -2.16 25.77
N SER A 603 -1.82 -3.39 26.01
CA SER A 603 -1.51 -4.20 27.21
C SER A 603 -0.06 -4.69 27.32
N GLY A 604 0.80 -4.42 26.32
CA GLY A 604 2.20 -4.81 26.34
C GLY A 604 2.46 -6.31 26.16
N GLN A 605 1.44 -7.08 25.77
CA GLN A 605 1.60 -8.49 25.41
C GLN A 605 2.48 -8.61 24.15
N LEU A 606 2.29 -7.72 23.17
CA LEU A 606 3.17 -7.59 22.02
C LEU A 606 4.38 -6.68 22.31
N LEU A 607 5.55 -7.09 21.81
CA LEU A 607 6.79 -6.32 21.85
C LEU A 607 7.14 -5.70 20.49
N GLY A 608 6.70 -6.30 19.39
CA GLY A 608 7.00 -5.83 18.04
C GLY A 608 5.74 -5.65 17.20
N ALA A 609 5.65 -4.54 16.47
CA ALA A 609 4.68 -4.36 15.40
C ALA A 609 5.38 -3.90 14.12
N VAL A 610 5.09 -4.54 12.98
CA VAL A 610 5.41 -4.02 11.65
C VAL A 610 4.12 -3.45 11.06
N ALA A 611 4.06 -2.15 10.86
CA ALA A 611 2.82 -1.44 10.52
C ALA A 611 2.96 -0.60 9.25
N THR A 612 1.85 -0.33 8.57
CA THR A 612 1.78 0.84 7.67
C THR A 612 1.42 2.10 8.48
N ASN A 613 1.28 3.24 7.79
CA ASN A 613 0.69 4.48 8.35
C ASN A 613 -0.70 4.31 9.01
N ALA A 614 -1.31 3.12 8.99
CA ALA A 614 -2.54 2.82 9.72
C ALA A 614 -2.38 2.87 11.26
N LEU A 615 -1.15 2.90 11.81
CA LEU A 615 -0.86 3.22 13.21
C LEU A 615 -0.17 4.59 13.40
N GLU A 616 -0.10 5.42 12.35
CA GLU A 616 0.45 6.80 12.43
C GLU A 616 -0.51 7.74 13.15
N LEU A 617 -1.81 7.59 12.89
CA LEU A 617 -2.90 8.47 13.34
C LEU A 617 -3.64 7.93 14.55
N GLY A 618 -3.98 8.82 15.49
CA GLY A 618 -4.93 8.55 16.57
C GLY A 618 -4.50 7.56 17.63
N ILE A 619 -4.53 6.26 17.31
CA ILE A 619 -4.64 5.14 18.27
C ILE A 619 -3.63 5.23 19.42
N ASP A 620 -4.14 5.04 20.63
CA ASP A 620 -3.32 4.92 21.83
C ASP A 620 -2.68 3.52 21.91
N VAL A 621 -1.55 3.35 21.21
CA VAL A 621 -0.74 2.11 21.25
C VAL A 621 0.02 1.94 22.60
N GLY A 622 -0.26 2.79 23.59
CA GLY A 622 0.45 2.83 24.87
C GLY A 622 1.88 3.37 24.76
N ALA A 623 2.68 3.16 25.83
CA ALA A 623 4.07 3.58 25.88
C ALA A 623 4.99 2.64 25.10
N LEU A 624 5.26 2.98 23.83
CA LEU A 624 6.32 2.37 23.03
C LEU A 624 7.69 2.92 23.45
N ASP A 625 8.70 2.07 23.42
CA ASP A 625 10.08 2.39 23.78
C ASP A 625 10.89 2.81 22.53
N ALA A 626 10.61 2.21 21.37
CA ALA A 626 11.31 2.49 20.12
C ALA A 626 10.38 2.58 18.89
N VAL A 627 10.77 3.43 17.93
CA VAL A 627 10.18 3.55 16.59
C VAL A 627 11.28 3.38 15.55
N ILE A 628 11.02 2.60 14.51
CA ILE A 628 11.82 2.49 13.30
C ILE A 628 10.96 2.95 12.12
N CYS A 629 11.46 3.87 11.30
CA CYS A 629 10.84 4.26 10.02
C CYS A 629 11.66 3.60 8.90
N LEU A 630 11.06 2.68 8.15
CA LEU A 630 11.66 2.12 6.94
C LEU A 630 11.42 3.10 5.78
N GLY A 631 12.45 3.90 5.51
CA GLY A 631 12.41 5.03 4.59
C GLY A 631 11.74 6.27 5.16
N PHE A 632 12.06 7.44 4.60
CA PHE A 632 11.42 8.71 4.95
C PHE A 632 9.94 8.69 4.54
N PRO A 633 8.97 8.85 5.46
CA PRO A 633 7.55 8.81 5.13
C PRO A 633 7.12 10.03 4.31
N PHE A 634 5.97 9.97 3.64
CA PHE A 634 5.56 10.95 2.61
C PHE A 634 5.38 12.42 3.07
N SER A 635 5.60 12.75 4.35
CA SER A 635 5.74 14.13 4.80
C SER A 635 6.58 14.24 6.07
N LEU A 636 7.17 15.42 6.31
CA LEU A 636 7.86 15.72 7.57
C LEU A 636 6.91 15.70 8.79
N SER A 637 5.61 16.01 8.58
CA SER A 637 4.57 15.84 9.60
C SER A 637 4.40 14.36 9.97
N SER A 638 4.29 13.48 8.99
CA SER A 638 4.21 12.03 9.18
C SER A 638 5.43 11.48 9.94
N LEU A 639 6.65 11.91 9.60
CA LEU A 639 7.84 11.52 10.35
C LEU A 639 7.75 11.96 11.82
N ARG A 640 7.39 13.22 12.08
CA ARG A 640 7.22 13.79 13.43
C ARG A 640 6.14 13.06 14.23
N GLN A 641 5.05 12.62 13.58
CA GLN A 641 4.00 11.81 14.21
C GLN A 641 4.45 10.38 14.52
N GLN A 642 5.12 9.70 13.57
CA GLN A 642 5.63 8.34 13.74
C GLN A 642 6.65 8.29 14.89
N ILE A 643 7.66 9.17 14.92
CA ILE A 643 8.61 9.25 16.04
C ILE A 643 7.97 9.74 17.35
N GLY A 644 6.82 10.43 17.26
CA GLY A 644 6.00 10.83 18.40
C GLY A 644 5.34 9.67 19.16
N ARG A 645 5.24 8.48 18.54
CA ARG A 645 4.59 7.31 19.16
C ARG A 645 5.40 6.67 20.30
N ALA A 646 6.73 6.83 20.32
CA ALA A 646 7.62 6.38 21.41
C ALA A 646 7.98 7.51 22.41
N GLY A 647 8.40 7.14 23.63
CA GLY A 647 8.90 8.09 24.65
C GLY A 647 7.83 8.69 25.57
N ARG A 648 6.72 7.97 25.77
CA ARG A 648 5.64 8.38 26.67
C ARG A 648 6.01 8.15 28.14
N ALA A 649 5.41 8.94 29.04
CA ALA A 649 5.50 8.79 30.49
C ALA A 649 6.93 8.75 31.07
N ARG A 650 7.71 9.81 30.81
CA ARG A 650 9.07 10.07 31.34
C ARG A 650 10.18 9.06 30.97
N ARG A 651 9.88 7.94 30.30
CA ARG A 651 10.87 6.94 29.88
C ARG A 651 11.69 7.42 28.67
N ASP A 652 12.95 7.04 28.67
CA ASP A 652 13.85 7.19 27.53
C ASP A 652 13.37 6.36 26.31
N SER A 653 13.70 6.85 25.11
CA SER A 653 13.19 6.28 23.86
C SER A 653 14.13 6.45 22.66
N LEU A 654 13.93 5.59 21.66
CA LEU A 654 14.73 5.57 20.42
C LEU A 654 13.83 5.80 19.20
N ALA A 655 14.28 6.63 18.27
CA ALA A 655 13.68 6.78 16.96
C ALA A 655 14.76 6.58 15.89
N VAL A 656 14.55 5.65 14.95
CA VAL A 656 15.51 5.35 13.88
C VAL A 656 14.84 5.58 12.52
N LEU A 657 15.37 6.50 11.72
CA LEU A 657 15.04 6.63 10.31
C LEU A 657 16.05 5.80 9.50
N ILE A 658 15.62 4.67 8.94
CA ILE A 658 16.45 3.86 8.03
C ILE A 658 16.31 4.45 6.63
N ALA A 659 17.37 5.04 6.11
CA ALA A 659 17.38 5.68 4.80
C ALA A 659 17.29 4.64 3.67
N GLU A 660 16.28 4.76 2.83
CA GLU A 660 16.18 4.00 1.58
C GLU A 660 16.98 4.67 0.45
N SER A 661 17.16 3.98 -0.68
CA SER A 661 17.87 4.50 -1.87
C SER A 661 17.06 5.52 -2.68
N LEU A 662 16.22 6.34 -2.03
CA LEU A 662 15.33 7.33 -2.65
C LEU A 662 15.90 8.75 -2.54
N PRO A 663 15.46 9.72 -3.37
CA PRO A 663 16.09 11.05 -3.41
C PRO A 663 15.77 11.88 -2.16
N LEU A 664 14.56 11.72 -1.61
CA LEU A 664 14.10 12.38 -0.39
C LEU A 664 14.82 11.83 0.86
N ASP A 665 14.98 10.50 0.92
CA ASP A 665 15.81 9.81 1.92
C ASP A 665 17.29 10.28 1.84
N SER A 666 17.82 10.45 0.62
CA SER A 666 19.17 10.97 0.39
C SER A 666 19.31 12.43 0.83
N TYR A 667 18.35 13.30 0.49
CA TYR A 667 18.32 14.71 0.91
C TYR A 667 18.43 14.84 2.43
N TYR A 668 17.56 14.17 3.20
CA TYR A 668 17.61 14.21 4.67
C TYR A 668 18.81 13.46 5.27
N SER A 669 19.39 12.52 4.53
CA SER A 669 20.68 11.90 4.88
C SER A 669 21.89 12.83 4.66
N THR A 670 21.73 13.95 3.96
CA THR A 670 22.75 15.01 3.76
C THR A 670 22.44 16.25 4.61
N TYR A 671 21.16 16.56 4.83
CA TYR A 671 20.68 17.72 5.61
C TYR A 671 19.83 17.28 6.83
N PRO A 672 20.40 16.52 7.78
CA PRO A 672 19.63 15.93 8.88
C PRO A 672 19.01 16.99 9.82
N GLU A 673 19.63 18.16 9.94
CA GLU A 673 19.12 19.25 10.78
C GLU A 673 17.79 19.83 10.29
N GLU A 674 17.48 19.76 8.99
CA GLU A 674 16.20 20.23 8.45
C GLU A 674 15.00 19.44 9.00
N ILE A 675 15.18 18.20 9.45
CA ILE A 675 14.13 17.43 10.14
C ILE A 675 13.63 18.18 11.39
N PHE A 676 14.47 19.05 11.98
CA PHE A 676 14.20 19.78 13.22
C PHE A 676 14.00 21.27 13.00
N SER A 677 14.81 21.91 12.15
CA SER A 677 14.77 23.36 11.93
C SER A 677 13.67 23.81 10.97
N ARG A 678 13.24 22.96 10.03
CA ARG A 678 12.21 23.30 9.03
C ARG A 678 10.83 23.38 9.70
N SER A 679 10.12 24.48 9.47
CA SER A 679 8.72 24.63 9.88
C SER A 679 7.87 23.49 9.33
N PRO A 680 6.81 23.04 10.03
CA PRO A 680 5.90 22.05 9.46
C PRO A 680 5.23 22.61 8.20
N THR A 681 5.01 21.76 7.19
CA THR A 681 4.35 22.13 5.94
C THR A 681 2.96 22.74 6.20
N ASP A 682 2.59 23.76 5.43
CA ASP A 682 1.28 24.39 5.56
C ASP A 682 0.16 23.50 5.05
N VAL A 683 -0.81 23.27 5.93
CA VAL A 683 -2.12 22.72 5.57
C VAL A 683 -2.95 23.86 5.00
N GLN A 684 -3.56 23.65 3.84
CA GLN A 684 -4.48 24.59 3.22
C GLN A 684 -5.68 23.84 2.63
N VAL A 685 -6.76 24.60 2.46
CA VAL A 685 -8.05 24.17 1.93
C VAL A 685 -8.48 25.30 1.00
N ASP A 686 -8.62 25.00 -0.29
CA ASP A 686 -9.02 26.00 -1.30
C ASP A 686 -10.54 25.96 -1.49
N LEU A 687 -11.21 27.09 -1.26
CA LEU A 687 -12.67 27.20 -1.30
C LEU A 687 -13.22 27.72 -2.63
N ASP A 688 -12.40 28.33 -3.50
CA ASP A 688 -12.85 28.89 -4.79
C ASP A 688 -13.03 27.82 -5.89
N ASN A 689 -13.43 26.61 -5.46
CA ASN A 689 -13.71 25.48 -6.34
C ASN A 689 -15.22 25.31 -6.52
N ASP A 690 -15.78 26.01 -7.51
CA ASP A 690 -17.21 25.96 -7.85
C ASP A 690 -17.72 24.53 -8.11
N VAL A 691 -16.87 23.61 -8.58
CA VAL A 691 -17.24 22.20 -8.82
C VAL A 691 -17.50 21.44 -7.51
N ILE A 692 -16.87 21.85 -6.42
CA ILE A 692 -17.13 21.34 -5.07
C ILE A 692 -18.23 22.16 -4.37
N PHE A 693 -18.22 23.47 -4.53
CA PHE A 693 -19.17 24.36 -3.87
C PHE A 693 -20.61 24.19 -4.39
N GLU A 694 -20.83 24.09 -5.71
CA GLU A 694 -22.17 23.96 -6.30
C GLU A 694 -22.95 22.75 -5.73
N PRO A 695 -22.42 21.52 -5.68
CA PRO A 695 -23.11 20.40 -5.04
C PRO A 695 -23.34 20.57 -3.53
N HIS A 696 -22.45 21.25 -2.80
CA HIS A 696 -22.66 21.55 -1.38
C HIS A 696 -23.75 22.61 -1.16
N LEU A 697 -23.86 23.59 -2.06
CA LEU A 697 -24.90 24.61 -2.05
C LEU A 697 -26.28 24.03 -2.40
N GLN A 698 -26.35 23.06 -3.32
CA GLN A 698 -27.56 22.28 -3.58
C GLN A 698 -28.03 21.52 -2.33
N CYS A 699 -27.11 20.93 -1.55
CA CYS A 699 -27.47 20.34 -0.25
C CYS A 699 -27.98 21.41 0.73
N ALA A 700 -27.30 22.56 0.84
CA ALA A 700 -27.71 23.64 1.73
C ALA A 700 -29.12 24.14 1.42
N ALA A 701 -29.47 24.27 0.14
CA ALA A 701 -30.79 24.71 -0.35
C ALA A 701 -31.88 23.62 -0.33
N ASP A 702 -31.54 22.39 0.07
CA ASP A 702 -32.49 21.32 0.39
C ASP A 702 -32.74 21.24 1.90
N GLU A 703 -31.70 21.51 2.70
CA GLU A 703 -31.76 21.63 4.16
C GLU A 703 -32.59 22.84 4.59
N LEU A 704 -32.29 24.04 4.06
CA LEU A 704 -33.04 25.29 4.28
C LEU A 704 -32.92 26.20 3.05
N PRO A 705 -34.00 26.81 2.52
CA PRO A 705 -33.92 27.67 1.34
C PRO A 705 -32.84 28.76 1.45
N VAL A 706 -32.04 28.94 0.40
CA VAL A 706 -30.87 29.84 0.39
C VAL A 706 -31.27 31.28 0.09
N SER A 707 -30.63 32.23 0.77
CA SER A 707 -30.72 33.66 0.49
C SER A 707 -29.34 34.32 0.53
N ILE A 708 -29.02 35.06 -0.52
CA ILE A 708 -27.70 35.68 -0.73
C ILE A 708 -27.38 36.69 0.39
N ASP A 709 -28.37 37.44 0.87
CA ASP A 709 -28.17 38.48 1.88
C ASP A 709 -27.94 37.94 3.30
N SER A 710 -28.47 36.74 3.63
CA SER A 710 -28.27 36.10 4.94
C SER A 710 -27.11 35.09 4.94
N ASP A 711 -26.97 34.31 3.87
CA ASP A 711 -26.05 33.15 3.87
C ASP A 711 -24.59 33.53 3.57
N LYS A 712 -24.34 34.79 3.18
CA LYS A 712 -22.99 35.37 3.03
C LYS A 712 -22.18 35.52 4.33
N VAL A 713 -22.79 35.20 5.48
CA VAL A 713 -22.08 35.05 6.76
C VAL A 713 -21.42 33.66 6.89
N PHE A 714 -21.83 32.70 6.04
CA PHE A 714 -21.31 31.33 6.01
C PHE A 714 -20.50 31.04 4.73
N PHE A 715 -20.91 31.61 3.59
CA PHE A 715 -20.26 31.44 2.28
C PHE A 715 -19.71 32.77 1.76
N GLU A 716 -18.73 32.74 0.87
CA GLU A 716 -18.18 33.95 0.23
C GLU A 716 -19.25 34.60 -0.68
N GLU A 717 -19.38 35.93 -0.69
CA GLU A 717 -20.51 36.64 -1.31
C GLU A 717 -20.47 36.57 -2.85
N GLU A 718 -19.30 36.69 -3.48
CA GLU A 718 -19.17 36.62 -4.93
C GLU A 718 -19.42 35.19 -5.45
N GLN A 719 -18.80 34.19 -4.84
CA GLN A 719 -18.99 32.77 -5.16
C GLN A 719 -20.44 32.33 -4.92
N LEU A 720 -21.03 32.68 -3.77
CA LEU A 720 -22.43 32.41 -3.44
C LEU A 720 -23.35 32.99 -4.51
N ARG A 721 -23.15 34.25 -4.91
CA ARG A 721 -23.95 34.92 -5.94
C ARG A 721 -23.75 34.30 -7.33
N ARG A 722 -22.51 33.99 -7.69
CA ARG A 722 -22.10 33.37 -8.98
C ARG A 722 -22.78 32.01 -9.20
N VAL A 723 -22.78 31.16 -8.17
CA VAL A 723 -23.33 29.80 -8.27
C VAL A 723 -24.85 29.77 -8.01
N THR A 724 -25.36 30.52 -7.03
CA THR A 724 -26.81 30.59 -6.74
C THR A 724 -27.63 30.99 -7.97
N LEU A 725 -27.20 32.01 -8.71
CA LEU A 725 -27.89 32.51 -9.91
C LEU A 725 -27.80 31.56 -11.12
N LYS A 726 -26.92 30.56 -11.08
CA LYS A 726 -26.63 29.62 -12.17
C LYS A 726 -27.31 28.26 -11.97
N ALA A 727 -27.39 27.78 -10.72
CA ALA A 727 -27.66 26.39 -10.41
C ALA A 727 -28.90 26.13 -9.52
N LEU A 728 -29.43 27.12 -8.80
CA LEU A 728 -30.56 26.94 -7.89
C LEU A 728 -31.85 27.57 -8.45
N ASP A 729 -32.99 26.91 -8.22
CA ASP A 729 -34.30 27.41 -8.64
C ASP A 729 -34.80 28.51 -7.70
N ARG A 730 -35.13 29.69 -8.23
CA ARG A 730 -35.63 30.82 -7.45
C ARG A 730 -37.16 30.82 -7.35
N ASP A 731 -37.69 31.02 -6.14
CA ASP A 731 -39.13 31.15 -5.91
C ASP A 731 -39.67 32.58 -6.09
N ARG A 732 -40.95 32.79 -5.73
CA ARG A 732 -41.66 34.07 -5.88
C ARG A 732 -41.36 35.08 -4.78
N GLU A 733 -40.89 34.63 -3.62
CA GLU A 733 -40.57 35.49 -2.46
C GLU A 733 -39.10 35.91 -2.48
N GLY A 734 -38.27 35.14 -3.18
CA GLY A 734 -36.91 35.50 -3.57
C GLY A 734 -35.86 34.47 -3.18
N TRP A 735 -36.24 33.41 -2.45
CA TRP A 735 -35.36 32.34 -1.98
C TRP A 735 -34.96 31.39 -3.10
N TYR A 736 -33.86 30.68 -2.88
CA TYR A 736 -33.28 29.73 -3.82
C TYR A 736 -33.33 28.31 -3.25
N HIS A 737 -33.80 27.36 -4.07
CA HIS A 737 -34.09 25.98 -3.70
C HIS A 737 -33.22 25.00 -4.50
N CYS A 738 -32.99 23.81 -3.93
CA CYS A 738 -32.31 22.71 -4.60
C CYS A 738 -33.03 22.26 -5.89
N ASP A 739 -32.26 21.99 -6.97
CA ASP A 739 -32.77 21.50 -8.26
C ASP A 739 -33.66 20.24 -8.02
N PRO A 740 -34.93 20.24 -8.47
CA PRO A 740 -35.84 19.10 -8.35
C PRO A 740 -35.29 17.75 -8.86
N ARG A 741 -34.26 17.75 -9.73
CA ARG A 741 -33.57 16.55 -10.22
C ARG A 741 -32.64 15.88 -9.20
N LEU A 742 -32.12 16.65 -8.23
CA LEU A 742 -31.21 16.15 -7.19
C LEU A 742 -31.98 15.67 -5.93
N ARG A 743 -33.22 16.13 -5.78
CA ARG A 743 -34.15 15.73 -4.73
C ARG A 743 -34.58 14.26 -4.87
N PRO A 744 -34.91 13.56 -3.76
CA PRO A 744 -34.96 14.06 -2.38
C PRO A 744 -33.67 13.80 -1.59
N TYR A 745 -32.52 13.58 -2.23
CA TYR A 745 -31.26 13.24 -1.55
C TYR A 745 -30.01 13.83 -2.26
N PRO A 746 -29.87 15.17 -2.37
CA PRO A 746 -28.73 15.81 -3.01
C PRO A 746 -27.40 15.41 -2.37
N SER A 747 -27.39 15.16 -1.05
CA SER A 747 -26.21 14.68 -0.32
C SER A 747 -25.67 13.33 -0.82
N ARG A 748 -26.42 12.53 -1.58
CA ARG A 748 -25.91 11.28 -2.17
C ARG A 748 -25.02 11.50 -3.39
N PHE A 749 -25.09 12.66 -4.04
CA PHE A 749 -24.25 13.00 -5.18
C PHE A 749 -22.90 13.60 -4.77
N VAL A 750 -22.75 13.99 -3.50
CA VAL A 750 -21.54 14.58 -2.93
C VAL A 750 -20.78 13.53 -2.13
N LYS A 751 -19.53 13.22 -2.52
CA LYS A 751 -18.66 12.29 -1.79
C LYS A 751 -17.55 13.07 -1.10
N LEU A 752 -17.56 13.15 0.23
CA LEU A 752 -16.59 13.94 1.00
C LEU A 752 -15.16 13.38 0.92
N ARG A 753 -15.04 12.07 0.74
CA ARG A 753 -13.79 11.36 0.44
C ARG A 753 -13.70 11.27 -1.07
N GLY A 754 -12.59 11.77 -1.64
CA GLY A 754 -12.44 12.03 -3.07
C GLY A 754 -12.88 10.86 -3.96
N ASN A 755 -13.63 11.18 -5.02
CA ASN A 755 -14.37 10.29 -5.91
C ASN A 755 -13.96 8.81 -5.84
N GLU A 756 -14.77 8.00 -5.16
CA GLU A 756 -14.80 6.56 -5.45
C GLU A 756 -15.07 6.39 -6.95
N GLU A 757 -14.04 5.97 -7.69
CA GLU A 757 -14.15 5.72 -9.11
C GLU A 757 -15.28 4.73 -9.40
N SER A 758 -15.96 4.92 -10.53
CA SER A 758 -17.02 4.00 -10.92
C SER A 758 -16.42 2.59 -11.08
N ALA A 759 -17.13 1.57 -10.58
CA ALA A 759 -16.59 0.22 -10.53
C ALA A 759 -17.17 -0.65 -11.64
N TYR A 760 -16.27 -1.26 -12.42
CA TYR A 760 -16.61 -2.28 -13.40
C TYR A 760 -17.03 -3.55 -12.68
N LYS A 761 -18.25 -4.01 -12.97
CA LYS A 761 -18.81 -5.25 -12.40
C LYS A 761 -18.38 -6.42 -13.25
N VAL A 762 -17.55 -7.31 -12.69
CA VAL A 762 -17.06 -8.50 -13.39
C VAL A 762 -17.98 -9.67 -13.07
N PHE A 763 -18.65 -10.23 -14.08
CA PHE A 763 -19.59 -11.33 -13.92
C PHE A 763 -19.03 -12.65 -14.46
N ASN A 764 -19.24 -13.75 -13.73
CA ASN A 764 -18.96 -15.10 -14.20
C ASN A 764 -20.13 -15.63 -15.03
N MET A 765 -19.85 -16.06 -16.26
CA MET A 765 -20.84 -16.63 -17.18
C MET A 765 -20.89 -18.16 -17.07
N HIS A 766 -21.84 -18.71 -16.29
CA HIS A 766 -21.98 -20.16 -16.13
C HIS A 766 -23.39 -20.67 -16.48
N LYS A 767 -23.56 -21.20 -17.70
CA LYS A 767 -24.72 -22.00 -18.15
C LYS A 767 -26.10 -21.43 -17.73
N ASN A 768 -26.31 -20.12 -17.93
CA ASN A 768 -27.52 -19.34 -17.62
C ASN A 768 -27.62 -18.72 -16.21
N SER A 769 -26.55 -18.69 -15.41
CA SER A 769 -26.42 -17.72 -14.32
C SER A 769 -25.28 -16.73 -14.57
N GLU A 770 -25.55 -15.44 -14.33
CA GLU A 770 -24.55 -14.40 -14.13
C GLU A 770 -24.33 -14.24 -12.61
N SER A 771 -23.11 -14.41 -12.12
CA SER A 771 -22.76 -14.12 -10.73
C SER A 771 -21.63 -13.09 -10.65
N LEU A 772 -21.76 -12.10 -9.75
CA LEU A 772 -20.74 -11.08 -9.56
C LEU A 772 -19.49 -11.71 -8.90
N ILE A 773 -18.34 -11.54 -9.53
CA ILE A 773 -17.02 -11.94 -9.01
C ILE A 773 -16.44 -10.81 -8.16
N GLU A 774 -16.28 -9.63 -8.78
CA GLU A 774 -15.61 -8.47 -8.17
C GLU A 774 -16.15 -7.16 -8.75
N GLN A 775 -15.93 -6.06 -8.02
CA GLN A 775 -16.12 -4.70 -8.50
C GLN A 775 -14.75 -4.01 -8.59
N VAL A 776 -14.26 -3.75 -9.80
CA VAL A 776 -12.92 -3.22 -10.05
C VAL A 776 -13.00 -1.75 -10.43
N GLN A 777 -12.27 -0.89 -9.71
CA GLN A 777 -12.24 0.55 -9.92
C GLN A 777 -11.77 0.90 -11.34
N GLU A 778 -12.39 1.90 -11.97
CA GLU A 778 -12.19 2.28 -13.37
C GLU A 778 -10.73 2.55 -13.79
N SER A 779 -9.89 3.16 -12.95
CA SER A 779 -8.45 3.33 -13.25
C SER A 779 -7.70 2.00 -13.35
N ARG A 780 -8.08 0.99 -12.56
CA ARG A 780 -7.53 -0.37 -12.63
C ARG A 780 -8.16 -1.17 -13.75
N ALA A 781 -9.47 -1.02 -13.95
CA ALA A 781 -10.25 -1.77 -14.93
C ALA A 781 -9.64 -1.70 -16.34
N ILE A 782 -9.11 -0.57 -16.75
CA ILE A 782 -8.55 -0.42 -18.11
C ILE A 782 -7.20 -1.15 -18.28
N PHE A 783 -6.42 -1.33 -17.21
CA PHE A 783 -5.14 -2.05 -17.25
C PHE A 783 -5.24 -3.52 -16.81
N GLU A 784 -6.36 -3.93 -16.23
CA GLU A 784 -6.60 -5.30 -15.73
C GLU A 784 -7.73 -6.03 -16.48
N LEU A 785 -8.69 -5.30 -17.06
CA LEU A 785 -9.89 -5.82 -17.72
C LEU A 785 -9.92 -5.42 -19.21
N TYR A 786 -9.44 -6.31 -20.06
CA TYR A 786 -9.43 -6.17 -21.52
C TYR A 786 -9.78 -7.50 -22.18
N GLU A 787 -10.36 -7.44 -23.39
CA GLU A 787 -10.87 -8.63 -24.07
C GLU A 787 -9.76 -9.64 -24.38
N GLY A 788 -10.05 -10.93 -24.13
CA GLY A 788 -9.07 -12.00 -24.22
C GLY A 788 -8.01 -12.02 -23.10
N GLY A 789 -8.01 -11.05 -22.19
CA GLY A 789 -7.14 -11.00 -21.01
C GLY A 789 -7.54 -12.01 -19.93
N ILE A 790 -6.63 -12.26 -18.99
CA ILE A 790 -6.83 -13.12 -17.81
C ILE A 790 -6.83 -12.26 -16.55
N PHE A 791 -7.99 -12.20 -15.89
CA PHE A 791 -8.20 -11.61 -14.58
C PHE A 791 -8.04 -12.70 -13.49
N PHE A 792 -7.57 -12.33 -12.30
CA PHE A 792 -7.37 -13.26 -11.19
C PHE A 792 -8.11 -12.78 -9.94
N ASN A 793 -8.98 -13.63 -9.38
CA ASN A 793 -9.67 -13.39 -8.12
C ASN A 793 -9.58 -14.67 -7.27
N ALA A 794 -9.22 -14.53 -5.98
CA ALA A 794 -9.06 -15.65 -5.03
C ALA A 794 -8.25 -16.86 -5.58
N GLY A 795 -7.18 -16.60 -6.33
CA GLY A 795 -6.34 -17.63 -6.97
C GLY A 795 -6.93 -18.30 -8.22
N LEU A 796 -8.19 -18.01 -8.57
CA LEU A 796 -8.85 -18.53 -9.76
C LEU A 796 -8.66 -17.58 -10.95
N ALA A 797 -8.38 -18.16 -12.12
CA ALA A 797 -8.23 -17.42 -13.37
C ALA A 797 -9.57 -17.29 -14.11
N TYR A 798 -9.86 -16.09 -14.59
CA TYR A 798 -11.05 -15.75 -15.36
C TYR A 798 -10.63 -15.08 -16.67
N GLN A 799 -10.94 -15.70 -17.80
CA GLN A 799 -10.75 -15.07 -19.10
C GLN A 799 -11.93 -14.15 -19.39
N MET A 800 -11.65 -12.96 -19.92
CA MET A 800 -12.67 -11.98 -20.29
C MET A 800 -13.02 -12.11 -21.77
N TYR A 801 -14.31 -12.07 -22.07
CA TYR A 801 -14.87 -12.31 -23.40
C TYR A 801 -15.56 -11.09 -23.99
N GLU A 802 -16.00 -10.15 -23.14
CA GLU A 802 -16.73 -8.94 -23.52
C GLU A 802 -16.48 -7.87 -22.44
N VAL A 803 -15.99 -6.69 -22.83
CA VAL A 803 -15.74 -5.55 -21.92
C VAL A 803 -16.55 -4.34 -22.38
N SER A 804 -17.70 -4.11 -21.75
CA SER A 804 -18.52 -2.93 -22.03
C SER A 804 -18.10 -1.77 -21.13
N HIS A 805 -17.44 -0.77 -21.72
CA HIS A 805 -17.03 0.46 -21.05
C HIS A 805 -18.21 1.41 -20.73
N ASP A 806 -19.25 1.41 -21.57
CA ASP A 806 -20.43 2.28 -21.37
C ASP A 806 -21.30 1.81 -20.20
N THR A 807 -21.56 0.50 -20.11
CA THR A 807 -22.35 -0.08 -19.01
C THR A 807 -21.50 -0.48 -17.80
N LYS A 808 -20.17 -0.43 -17.93
CA LYS A 808 -19.17 -0.82 -16.90
C LYS A 808 -19.40 -2.23 -16.38
N THR A 809 -19.59 -3.15 -17.32
CA THR A 809 -19.83 -4.57 -17.09
C THR A 809 -18.88 -5.41 -17.91
N VAL A 810 -18.23 -6.39 -17.28
CA VAL A 810 -17.32 -7.33 -17.93
C VAL A 810 -17.88 -8.73 -17.81
N ARG A 811 -18.04 -9.44 -18.93
CA ARG A 811 -18.38 -10.86 -18.93
C ARG A 811 -17.11 -11.68 -18.99
N ALA A 812 -16.86 -12.40 -17.90
CA ALA A 812 -15.73 -13.30 -17.75
C ALA A 812 -16.22 -14.74 -17.56
N LYS A 813 -15.31 -15.69 -17.78
CA LYS A 813 -15.56 -17.12 -17.58
C LYS A 813 -14.32 -17.72 -16.93
N GLN A 814 -14.54 -18.53 -15.90
CA GLN A 814 -13.45 -19.27 -15.26
C GLN A 814 -12.73 -20.18 -16.26
N VAL A 815 -11.40 -20.16 -16.23
CA VAL A 815 -10.51 -20.97 -17.08
C VAL A 815 -9.38 -21.57 -16.26
N ASP A 816 -8.82 -22.68 -16.74
CA ASP A 816 -7.57 -23.24 -16.25
C ASP A 816 -6.49 -22.94 -17.31
N VAL A 817 -5.59 -22.01 -16.99
CA VAL A 817 -4.53 -21.53 -17.90
C VAL A 817 -3.20 -21.39 -17.15
N ASN A 818 -2.13 -21.83 -17.81
CA ASN A 818 -0.76 -21.72 -17.29
C ASN A 818 -0.02 -20.49 -17.84
N PHE A 819 -0.71 -19.39 -18.09
CA PHE A 819 -0.13 -18.11 -18.51
C PHE A 819 -0.94 -16.96 -17.92
N ASN A 820 -0.29 -15.82 -17.69
CA ASN A 820 -0.96 -14.56 -17.33
C ASN A 820 -0.85 -13.54 -18.48
N THR A 821 -1.56 -12.42 -18.37
CA THR A 821 -1.56 -11.37 -19.38
C THR A 821 -1.11 -10.03 -18.80
N LYS A 822 -0.36 -9.25 -19.59
CA LYS A 822 0.10 -7.90 -19.22
C LYS A 822 -0.29 -6.92 -20.33
N PRO A 823 -0.98 -5.79 -20.03
CA PRO A 823 -1.41 -4.84 -21.06
C PRO A 823 -0.21 -4.19 -21.77
N ARG A 824 -0.39 -3.88 -23.05
CA ARG A 824 0.46 -3.00 -23.86
C ARG A 824 -0.32 -1.71 -24.05
N TYR A 825 0.14 -0.64 -23.42
CA TYR A 825 -0.56 0.64 -23.42
C TYR A 825 0.43 1.79 -23.52
N PHE A 826 -0.08 2.96 -23.90
CA PHE A 826 0.60 4.22 -23.66
C PHE A 826 -0.38 5.23 -23.07
N THR A 827 0.17 6.29 -22.48
CA THR A 827 -0.57 7.48 -22.10
C THR A 827 0.03 8.68 -22.82
N ASP A 828 -0.81 9.54 -23.39
CA ASP A 828 -0.50 10.92 -23.75
C ASP A 828 -0.97 11.86 -22.63
N VAL A 829 -0.18 12.90 -22.37
CA VAL A 829 -0.46 13.90 -21.33
C VAL A 829 -0.28 15.28 -21.95
N ASP A 830 -1.39 15.91 -22.31
CA ASP A 830 -1.42 17.16 -23.06
C ASP A 830 -2.03 18.28 -22.20
N PRO A 831 -1.26 19.30 -21.78
CA PRO A 831 -1.82 20.50 -21.18
C PRO A 831 -2.62 21.28 -22.23
N MET A 832 -3.83 21.69 -21.86
CA MET A 832 -4.86 22.23 -22.76
C MET A 832 -5.09 23.73 -22.58
N GLU A 833 -4.98 24.23 -21.36
CA GLU A 833 -5.50 25.54 -20.95
C GLU A 833 -4.67 26.06 -19.77
N THR A 834 -4.07 27.25 -19.91
CA THR A 834 -3.28 27.90 -18.86
C THR A 834 -4.20 28.72 -17.96
N PHE A 835 -4.15 28.50 -16.65
CA PHE A 835 -4.83 29.32 -15.64
C PHE A 835 -3.89 30.33 -14.99
N ARG A 836 -2.66 29.92 -14.65
CA ARG A 836 -1.64 30.76 -14.00
C ARG A 836 -0.25 30.61 -14.62
N MET A 837 0.56 31.66 -14.51
CA MET A 837 1.96 31.69 -14.93
C MET A 837 2.84 32.23 -13.79
N ARG A 838 3.95 31.56 -13.49
CA ARG A 838 4.94 32.02 -12.48
C ARG A 838 6.34 32.08 -13.09
N ALA A 839 7.08 33.14 -12.80
CA ALA A 839 8.47 33.28 -13.24
C ALA A 839 9.40 32.42 -12.38
N ILE A 840 10.48 31.90 -12.98
CA ILE A 840 11.48 31.09 -12.27
C ILE A 840 12.63 31.99 -11.85
N GLU A 841 12.95 31.99 -10.56
CA GLU A 841 14.00 32.86 -10.01
C GLU A 841 15.38 32.51 -10.58
N GLY A 842 16.18 33.53 -10.89
CA GLY A 842 17.45 33.39 -11.60
C GLY A 842 17.32 33.16 -13.13
N SER A 843 16.10 33.01 -13.66
CA SER A 843 15.85 32.54 -15.01
C SER A 843 15.02 33.49 -15.88
N THR A 844 15.11 33.30 -17.20
CA THR A 844 14.18 33.91 -18.18
C THR A 844 12.99 33.01 -18.51
N ARG A 845 12.88 31.85 -17.84
CA ARG A 845 11.83 30.85 -18.07
C ARG A 845 10.66 31.04 -17.10
N ARG A 846 9.52 30.45 -17.48
CA ARG A 846 8.28 30.44 -16.69
C ARG A 846 7.80 29.01 -16.51
N ALA A 847 7.14 28.77 -15.39
CA ALA A 847 6.26 27.62 -15.23
C ALA A 847 4.82 28.04 -15.56
N PHE A 848 4.01 27.08 -15.97
CA PHE A 848 2.59 27.26 -16.29
C PHE A 848 1.77 26.27 -15.44
N TYR A 849 0.62 26.70 -14.93
CA TYR A 849 -0.35 25.84 -14.23
C TYR A 849 -1.71 25.92 -14.90
N GLY A 850 -2.41 24.79 -14.99
CA GLY A 850 -3.75 24.73 -15.56
C GLY A 850 -4.22 23.31 -15.87
N LYS A 851 -5.10 23.20 -16.87
CA LYS A 851 -5.85 21.99 -17.18
C LYS A 851 -5.07 21.05 -18.09
N ILE A 852 -5.00 19.77 -17.72
CA ILE A 852 -4.26 18.72 -18.41
C ILE A 852 -5.20 17.59 -18.82
N LYS A 853 -5.12 17.19 -20.09
CA LYS A 853 -5.82 16.03 -20.66
C LYS A 853 -4.90 14.82 -20.62
N ILE A 854 -5.39 13.70 -20.10
CA ILE A 854 -4.68 12.44 -20.00
C ILE A 854 -5.42 11.43 -20.89
N SER A 855 -4.76 10.90 -21.91
CA SER A 855 -5.34 9.95 -22.87
C SER A 855 -4.59 8.62 -22.80
N SER A 856 -5.13 7.64 -22.09
CA SER A 856 -4.55 6.30 -21.97
C SER A 856 -5.18 5.35 -23.00
N HIS A 857 -4.36 4.68 -23.83
CA HIS A 857 -4.84 3.78 -24.89
C HIS A 857 -4.15 2.42 -24.80
N VAL A 858 -4.95 1.36 -24.74
CA VAL A 858 -4.51 -0.03 -24.55
C VAL A 858 -4.56 -0.76 -25.88
N PHE A 859 -3.47 -0.66 -26.65
CA PHE A 859 -3.37 -1.17 -28.02
C PHE A 859 -3.09 -2.68 -28.10
N GLY A 860 -3.09 -3.40 -26.97
CA GLY A 860 -2.87 -4.84 -26.95
C GLY A 860 -2.49 -5.41 -25.58
N TYR A 861 -2.01 -6.65 -25.57
CA TYR A 861 -1.41 -7.30 -24.39
C TYR A 861 -0.37 -8.36 -24.78
N LEU A 862 0.49 -8.72 -23.82
CA LEU A 862 1.42 -9.85 -23.88
C LEU A 862 0.82 -11.04 -23.15
N LYS A 863 0.90 -12.25 -23.71
CA LYS A 863 0.70 -13.50 -22.95
C LYS A 863 2.06 -13.93 -22.41
N LEU A 864 2.15 -14.11 -21.09
CA LEU A 864 3.40 -14.37 -20.37
C LEU A 864 3.32 -15.70 -19.63
N ARG A 865 4.43 -16.45 -19.65
CA ARG A 865 4.65 -17.58 -18.73
C ARG A 865 6.11 -17.65 -18.34
N ASP A 866 6.40 -17.86 -17.07
CA ASP A 866 7.77 -17.90 -16.54
C ASP A 866 8.56 -16.62 -16.93
N PHE A 867 7.86 -15.47 -16.90
CA PHE A 867 8.27 -14.14 -17.42
C PHE A 867 8.62 -14.05 -18.92
N LYS A 868 8.48 -15.14 -19.68
CA LYS A 868 8.73 -15.19 -21.13
C LYS A 868 7.45 -14.87 -21.91
N VAL A 869 7.57 -14.04 -22.94
CA VAL A 869 6.46 -13.76 -23.88
C VAL A 869 6.20 -15.01 -24.71
N LEU A 870 4.96 -15.52 -24.64
CA LEU A 870 4.47 -16.61 -25.47
C LEU A 870 3.86 -16.10 -26.77
N ASP A 871 3.18 -14.95 -26.70
CA ASP A 871 2.32 -14.42 -27.75
C ASP A 871 2.08 -12.92 -27.53
N VAL A 872 1.80 -12.20 -28.62
CA VAL A 872 1.56 -10.75 -28.64
C VAL A 872 0.23 -10.50 -29.34
N VAL A 873 -0.74 -9.97 -28.59
CA VAL A 873 -2.08 -9.66 -29.11
C VAL A 873 -2.19 -8.14 -29.22
N ASP A 874 -2.64 -7.64 -30.36
CA ASP A 874 -3.07 -6.24 -30.53
C ASP A 874 -4.58 -6.13 -30.23
N LEU A 875 -5.03 -4.98 -29.73
CA LEU A 875 -6.43 -4.68 -29.38
C LEU A 875 -6.82 -3.30 -29.90
N GLU A 876 -8.06 -3.15 -30.36
CA GLU A 876 -8.65 -1.87 -30.76
C GLU A 876 -9.54 -1.31 -29.64
N THR A 877 -8.93 -0.76 -28.59
CA THR A 877 -9.65 -0.08 -27.50
C THR A 877 -9.85 1.41 -27.77
N SER A 878 -11.01 1.97 -27.40
CA SER A 878 -11.17 3.42 -27.40
C SER A 878 -10.21 4.08 -26.39
N PRO A 879 -9.61 5.24 -26.70
CA PRO A 879 -8.72 5.93 -25.78
C PRO A 879 -9.49 6.42 -24.55
N TYR A 880 -9.03 6.04 -23.35
CA TYR A 880 -9.59 6.53 -22.10
C TYR A 880 -9.07 7.94 -21.80
N VAL A 881 -9.91 8.92 -22.11
CA VAL A 881 -9.62 10.34 -21.89
C VAL A 881 -10.13 10.78 -20.52
N ARG A 882 -9.24 11.41 -19.76
CA ARG A 882 -9.50 12.08 -18.48
C ARG A 882 -9.00 13.52 -18.53
N SER A 883 -9.48 14.36 -17.61
CA SER A 883 -8.90 15.68 -17.35
C SER A 883 -8.54 15.81 -15.86
N THR A 884 -7.46 16.53 -15.59
CA THR A 884 -7.01 16.92 -14.24
C THR A 884 -6.36 18.31 -14.32
N ASN A 885 -5.84 18.81 -13.20
CA ASN A 885 -5.00 20.01 -13.17
C ASN A 885 -3.53 19.63 -12.87
N GLY A 886 -2.61 20.53 -13.24
CA GLY A 886 -1.20 20.38 -12.95
C GLY A 886 -0.35 21.50 -13.56
N PHE A 887 0.96 21.36 -13.45
CA PHE A 887 1.92 22.30 -14.00
C PHE A 887 2.85 21.68 -15.05
N TRP A 888 3.39 22.55 -15.91
CA TRP A 888 4.39 22.17 -16.89
C TRP A 888 5.43 23.26 -17.11
N LEU A 889 6.58 22.81 -17.63
CA LEU A 889 7.70 23.65 -18.04
C LEU A 889 8.15 23.22 -19.43
N ASP A 890 8.24 24.16 -20.38
CA ASP A 890 8.77 23.90 -21.72
C ASP A 890 10.30 23.80 -21.68
N VAL A 891 10.87 22.74 -22.27
CA VAL A 891 12.32 22.54 -22.36
C VAL A 891 12.91 23.53 -23.37
N PRO A 892 13.91 24.35 -23.00
CA PRO A 892 14.50 25.32 -23.92
C PRO A 892 15.14 24.67 -25.16
N SER A 893 14.99 25.33 -26.31
CA SER A 893 15.60 24.94 -27.59
C SER A 893 17.10 24.63 -27.49
N ASN A 894 17.83 25.40 -26.69
CA ASN A 894 19.28 25.27 -26.51
C ASN A 894 19.64 23.97 -25.76
N ALA A 895 18.82 23.57 -24.79
CA ALA A 895 18.99 22.29 -24.09
C ALA A 895 18.72 21.11 -25.04
N MET A 896 17.68 21.20 -25.88
CA MET A 896 17.41 20.21 -26.93
C MET A 896 18.59 20.08 -27.89
N GLN A 897 19.13 21.20 -28.40
CA GLN A 897 20.29 21.22 -29.31
C GLN A 897 21.53 20.56 -28.68
N ILE A 898 21.83 20.87 -27.41
CA ILE A 898 22.96 20.26 -26.69
C ILE A 898 22.76 18.74 -26.55
N MET A 899 21.55 18.29 -26.19
CA MET A 899 21.25 16.85 -26.08
C MET A 899 21.40 16.14 -27.42
N THR A 900 20.88 16.70 -28.52
CA THR A 900 21.05 16.14 -29.88
C THR A 900 22.52 16.04 -30.29
N VAL A 901 23.34 17.07 -30.05
CA VAL A 901 24.77 17.07 -30.39
C VAL A 901 25.56 16.08 -29.52
N LYS A 902 25.24 15.98 -28.22
CA LYS A 902 25.89 15.08 -27.25
C LYS A 902 25.37 13.64 -27.28
N SER A 903 24.52 13.29 -28.24
CA SER A 903 23.87 11.96 -28.38
C SER A 903 23.06 11.51 -27.15
N ILE A 904 22.54 12.47 -26.36
CA ILE A 904 21.71 12.22 -25.18
C ILE A 904 20.24 12.11 -25.62
N ASN A 905 19.55 11.06 -25.22
CA ASN A 905 18.13 10.86 -25.52
C ASN A 905 17.24 11.90 -24.78
N PRO A 906 16.54 12.82 -25.48
CA PRO A 906 15.74 13.86 -24.81
C PRO A 906 14.56 13.31 -24.03
N ALA A 907 14.00 12.15 -24.41
CA ALA A 907 12.89 11.53 -23.68
C ALA A 907 13.34 11.05 -22.28
N GLU A 908 14.52 10.42 -22.22
CA GLU A 908 15.13 9.92 -20.98
C GLU A 908 15.62 11.06 -20.07
N ALA A 909 16.11 12.15 -20.67
CA ALA A 909 16.50 13.37 -19.97
C ALA A 909 15.28 14.05 -19.30
N ILE A 910 14.18 14.22 -20.03
CA ILE A 910 12.94 14.78 -19.49
C ILE A 910 12.35 13.87 -18.40
N GLN A 911 12.33 12.54 -18.63
CA GLN A 911 11.85 11.60 -17.63
C GLN A 911 12.67 11.68 -16.33
N ALA A 912 14.00 11.76 -16.45
CA ALA A 912 14.93 11.89 -15.33
C ALA A 912 14.70 13.21 -14.55
N SER A 913 14.54 14.35 -15.23
CA SER A 913 14.18 15.62 -14.57
C SER A 913 12.81 15.57 -13.88
N GLN A 914 11.80 14.97 -14.52
CA GLN A 914 10.46 14.83 -13.96
C GLN A 914 10.46 13.98 -12.68
N HIS A 915 11.17 12.83 -12.67
CA HIS A 915 11.29 11.99 -11.47
C HIS A 915 11.95 12.75 -10.31
N ALA A 916 13.01 13.51 -10.56
CA ALA A 916 13.69 14.29 -9.53
C ALA A 916 12.73 15.30 -8.88
N LEU A 917 11.99 16.09 -9.68
CA LEU A 917 10.99 17.05 -9.17
C LEU A 917 9.84 16.35 -8.44
N LEU A 918 9.32 15.25 -8.98
CA LEU A 918 8.25 14.46 -8.36
C LEU A 918 8.67 13.91 -6.99
N SER A 919 9.92 13.43 -6.88
CA SER A 919 10.47 12.85 -5.64
C SER A 919 10.71 13.87 -4.51
N LEU A 920 10.91 15.16 -4.87
CA LEU A 920 11.16 16.25 -3.91
C LEU A 920 9.93 17.13 -3.67
N THR A 921 8.83 16.93 -4.41
CA THR A 921 7.54 17.59 -4.15
C THR A 921 7.07 17.48 -2.68
N PRO A 922 7.26 16.35 -1.96
CA PRO A 922 6.91 16.24 -0.54
C PRO A 922 7.64 17.21 0.42
N LEU A 923 8.67 17.93 -0.04
CA LEU A 923 9.32 19.00 0.72
C LEU A 923 8.47 20.29 0.81
N TYR A 924 7.48 20.44 -0.07
CA TYR A 924 6.68 21.67 -0.25
C TYR A 924 5.18 21.43 -0.13
N ALA A 925 4.69 20.25 -0.51
CA ALA A 925 3.28 19.89 -0.45
C ALA A 925 3.09 18.61 0.38
N MET A 926 2.04 18.57 1.21
CA MET A 926 1.62 17.32 1.85
C MET A 926 0.90 16.45 0.82
N SER A 927 1.49 15.31 0.46
CA SER A 927 0.98 14.39 -0.56
C SER A 927 1.12 12.94 -0.12
N ALA A 928 0.10 12.11 -0.35
CA ALA A 928 0.23 10.66 -0.25
C ALA A 928 0.71 10.03 -1.56
N GLU A 929 1.03 8.74 -1.50
CA GLU A 929 1.51 7.95 -2.64
C GLU A 929 0.52 7.97 -3.81
N GLY A 930 1.00 8.41 -4.98
CA GLY A 930 0.18 8.55 -6.18
C GLY A 930 -0.96 9.56 -6.05
N ASP A 931 -0.83 10.59 -5.21
CA ASP A 931 -1.67 11.80 -5.27
C ASP A 931 -1.25 12.72 -6.43
N ILE A 932 0.01 12.62 -6.84
CA ILE A 932 0.65 13.39 -7.91
C ILE A 932 1.44 12.44 -8.82
N LEU A 933 1.44 12.74 -10.13
CA LEU A 933 1.93 11.90 -11.21
C LEU A 933 2.68 12.74 -12.25
N THR A 934 3.33 12.09 -13.22
CA THR A 934 4.07 12.73 -14.31
C THR A 934 3.93 11.95 -15.63
N ASP A 935 4.20 12.58 -16.78
CA ASP A 935 4.13 11.89 -18.10
C ASP A 935 5.27 10.87 -18.24
N GLU A 936 4.94 9.59 -18.41
CA GLU A 936 5.93 8.56 -18.72
C GLU A 936 6.39 8.63 -20.18
N LYS A 937 7.47 9.39 -20.42
CA LYS A 937 8.22 9.47 -21.68
C LYS A 937 9.16 8.27 -21.88
N LYS A 938 8.65 7.07 -21.56
CA LYS A 938 9.29 5.79 -21.84
C LYS A 938 9.62 5.67 -23.33
N ALA A 939 10.90 5.54 -23.65
CA ALA A 939 11.41 5.26 -25.00
C ALA A 939 11.25 3.77 -25.38
N GLN A 940 10.10 3.16 -25.05
CA GLN A 940 9.90 1.71 -25.19
C GLN A 940 10.04 1.26 -26.65
N LYS A 941 10.78 0.17 -26.83
CA LYS A 941 10.88 -0.54 -28.10
C LYS A 941 9.50 -1.06 -28.48
N GLU A 942 8.84 -0.42 -29.45
CA GLU A 942 7.60 -0.95 -30.00
C GLU A 942 7.89 -2.30 -30.68
N TYR A 943 7.35 -3.39 -30.13
CA TYR A 943 7.30 -4.70 -30.80
C TYR A 943 6.26 -4.70 -31.94
N LYS A 944 6.23 -3.63 -32.74
CA LYS A 944 5.46 -3.49 -33.98
C LYS A 944 6.44 -3.52 -35.14
N THR A 945 5.99 -4.01 -36.30
CA THR A 945 6.79 -4.02 -37.54
C THR A 945 6.95 -2.64 -38.18
N ASN A 946 6.31 -1.60 -37.62
CA ASN A 946 6.26 -0.24 -38.12
C ASN A 946 6.72 0.73 -37.04
N GLU A 947 7.41 1.80 -37.42
CA GLU A 947 7.87 2.86 -36.52
C GLU A 947 6.71 3.72 -35.96
N SER A 948 6.89 4.19 -34.73
CA SER A 948 5.94 5.10 -34.08
C SER A 948 5.97 6.49 -34.73
N LYS A 949 4.83 6.94 -35.28
CA LYS A 949 4.67 8.31 -35.82
C LYS A 949 4.41 9.36 -34.73
N ARG A 950 4.43 8.97 -33.45
CA ARG A 950 4.03 9.79 -32.30
C ARG A 950 5.13 10.78 -31.92
N LYS A 951 4.83 12.07 -32.03
CA LYS A 951 5.67 13.18 -31.58
C LYS A 951 5.06 13.80 -30.32
N ARG A 952 5.82 13.89 -29.24
CA ARG A 952 5.43 14.54 -27.97
C ARG A 952 6.16 15.88 -27.81
N PRO A 953 5.54 16.90 -27.21
CA PRO A 953 6.23 18.15 -26.91
C PRO A 953 7.29 17.97 -25.81
N GLY A 954 8.41 18.67 -25.95
CA GLY A 954 9.49 18.77 -24.99
C GLY A 954 9.07 19.59 -23.77
N ARG A 955 8.27 18.98 -22.90
CA ARG A 955 7.82 19.54 -21.62
C ARG A 955 8.13 18.61 -20.46
N LEU A 956 8.39 19.17 -19.29
CA LEU A 956 8.23 18.48 -18.01
C LEU A 956 6.77 18.71 -17.59
N ILE A 957 6.02 17.66 -17.25
CA ILE A 957 4.59 17.76 -16.89
C ILE A 957 4.33 16.98 -15.60
N ILE A 958 3.79 17.65 -14.59
CA ILE A 958 3.50 17.08 -13.27
C ILE A 958 2.06 17.47 -12.88
N PHE A 959 1.24 16.50 -12.49
CA PHE A 959 -0.21 16.66 -12.40
C PHE A 959 -0.84 15.86 -11.26
N ASP A 960 -1.94 16.38 -10.70
CA ASP A 960 -2.68 15.68 -9.64
C ASP A 960 -3.41 14.46 -10.23
N ALA A 961 -3.42 13.36 -9.49
CA ALA A 961 -4.03 12.11 -9.95
C ALA A 961 -5.55 12.26 -10.10
N VAL A 962 -6.10 11.82 -11.23
CA VAL A 962 -7.54 11.97 -11.54
C VAL A 962 -8.39 11.32 -10.44
N GLY A 963 -9.41 12.03 -9.96
CA GLY A 963 -10.23 11.63 -8.81
C GLY A 963 -9.68 12.11 -7.46
N LYS A 964 -8.37 12.38 -7.37
CA LYS A 964 -7.69 13.02 -6.24
C LYS A 964 -7.28 14.46 -6.61
N ALA A 965 -8.21 15.41 -6.58
CA ALA A 965 -7.94 16.83 -6.89
C ALA A 965 -7.14 17.57 -5.78
N SER A 966 -6.05 16.94 -5.31
CA SER A 966 -5.36 17.19 -4.04
C SER A 966 -4.79 18.60 -3.86
N GLY A 967 -4.54 19.34 -4.96
CA GLY A 967 -3.87 20.64 -4.94
C GLY A 967 -2.37 20.55 -4.68
N VAL A 968 -1.80 19.34 -4.68
CA VAL A 968 -0.36 19.10 -4.48
C VAL A 968 0.42 19.71 -5.64
N SER A 969 -0.07 19.54 -6.88
CA SER A 969 0.52 20.14 -8.07
C SER A 969 0.53 21.68 -8.04
N MET A 970 -0.49 22.30 -7.43
CA MET A 970 -0.54 23.76 -7.25
C MET A 970 0.53 24.24 -6.27
N LYS A 971 0.67 23.60 -5.10
CA LYS A 971 1.75 23.95 -4.13
C LYS A 971 3.16 23.70 -4.67
N ALA A 972 3.34 22.64 -5.46
CA ALA A 972 4.59 22.37 -6.16
C ALA A 972 4.91 23.44 -7.23
N PHE A 973 3.88 23.96 -7.91
CA PHE A 973 3.99 25.10 -8.81
C PHE A 973 4.31 26.41 -8.07
N GLU A 974 3.69 26.66 -6.90
CA GLU A 974 3.98 27.85 -6.10
C GLU A 974 5.46 27.92 -5.68
N LYS A 975 6.03 26.77 -5.31
CA LYS A 975 7.43 26.62 -4.89
C LYS A 975 8.37 26.10 -5.98
N ILE A 976 8.00 26.27 -7.25
CA ILE A 976 8.73 25.69 -8.39
C ILE A 976 10.19 26.15 -8.48
N SER A 977 10.50 27.40 -8.14
CA SER A 977 11.89 27.93 -8.13
C SER A 977 12.76 27.15 -7.15
N GLU A 978 12.31 26.96 -5.91
CA GLU A 978 13.03 26.22 -4.87
C GLU A 978 13.16 24.73 -5.23
N LEU A 979 12.06 24.13 -5.72
CA LEU A 979 12.00 22.72 -6.13
C LEU A 979 12.96 22.40 -7.28
N LEU A 980 13.08 23.29 -8.29
CA LEU A 980 14.04 23.14 -9.40
C LEU A 980 15.50 23.18 -8.93
N HIS A 981 15.82 24.11 -8.01
CA HIS A 981 17.17 24.21 -7.44
C HIS A 981 17.52 22.96 -6.62
N HIS A 982 16.62 22.50 -5.74
CA HIS A 982 16.87 21.32 -4.91
C HIS A 982 16.98 20.03 -5.75
N ALA A 983 16.19 19.89 -6.82
CA ALA A 983 16.33 18.78 -7.75
C ALA A 983 17.69 18.77 -8.46
N LEU A 984 18.17 19.94 -8.92
CA LEU A 984 19.51 20.05 -9.52
C LEU A 984 20.61 19.72 -8.51
N ASP A 985 20.52 20.23 -7.27
CA ASP A 985 21.51 20.00 -6.21
C ASP A 985 21.59 18.52 -5.79
N VAL A 986 20.45 17.83 -5.66
CA VAL A 986 20.42 16.37 -5.36
C VAL A 986 21.06 15.56 -6.49
N ILE A 987 20.80 15.90 -7.76
CA ILE A 987 21.41 15.20 -8.89
C ILE A 987 22.92 15.46 -8.99
N LEU A 988 23.36 16.70 -8.75
CA LEU A 988 24.78 17.08 -8.79
C LEU A 988 25.58 16.44 -7.64
N ARG A 989 24.98 16.29 -6.45
CA ARG A 989 25.63 15.65 -5.28
C ARG A 989 25.55 14.13 -5.30
N CYS A 990 24.64 13.53 -6.05
CA CYS A 990 24.54 12.08 -6.17
C CYS A 990 25.74 11.52 -6.95
N GLU A 991 26.40 10.50 -6.40
CA GLU A 991 27.69 10.00 -6.90
C GLU A 991 27.56 8.99 -8.07
N CYS A 992 26.34 8.61 -8.46
CA CYS A 992 26.14 7.68 -9.58
C CYS A 992 26.47 8.30 -10.95
N GLU A 993 26.95 7.49 -11.89
CA GLU A 993 27.32 7.96 -13.24
C GLU A 993 26.09 8.14 -14.15
N LEU A 994 25.32 7.06 -14.35
CA LEU A 994 24.20 7.02 -15.31
C LEU A 994 22.91 7.63 -14.76
N GLY A 995 22.74 7.61 -13.43
CA GLY A 995 21.49 7.85 -12.73
C GLY A 995 21.11 6.67 -11.83
N CYS A 996 20.35 6.93 -10.78
CA CYS A 996 19.81 5.90 -9.90
C CYS A 996 18.53 6.37 -9.19
N VAL A 997 17.88 5.46 -8.47
CA VAL A 997 16.69 5.71 -7.63
C VAL A 997 16.91 6.86 -6.62
N GLY A 998 18.16 7.13 -6.24
CA GLY A 998 18.53 8.23 -5.35
C GLY A 998 18.59 9.62 -6.00
N CYS A 999 18.35 9.77 -7.30
CA CYS A 999 18.35 11.10 -7.95
C CYS A 999 17.42 11.28 -9.17
N VAL A 1000 17.28 10.29 -10.06
CA VAL A 1000 16.57 10.46 -11.36
C VAL A 1000 15.72 9.27 -11.81
N GLU A 1001 15.84 8.13 -11.14
CA GLU A 1001 15.11 6.91 -11.49
C GLU A 1001 13.86 6.78 -10.60
N GLY A 1002 12.72 6.44 -11.21
CA GLY A 1002 11.47 6.18 -10.49
C GLY A 1002 11.33 4.70 -10.11
N GLU A 1003 10.14 4.29 -9.67
CA GLU A 1003 9.87 2.86 -9.44
C GLU A 1003 9.98 2.05 -10.74
N VAL A 1004 11.02 1.21 -10.85
CA VAL A 1004 11.27 0.36 -12.02
C VAL A 1004 10.30 -0.82 -12.07
N LYS A 1005 9.09 -0.58 -12.61
CA LYS A 1005 8.02 -1.58 -12.73
C LYS A 1005 8.24 -2.61 -13.85
N ASP A 1006 9.16 -2.35 -14.77
CA ASP A 1006 9.36 -3.11 -16.02
C ASP A 1006 10.77 -3.73 -16.20
N GLY A 1007 11.69 -3.55 -15.24
CA GLY A 1007 13.04 -4.13 -15.29
C GLY A 1007 14.01 -3.50 -16.31
N GLN A 1008 13.64 -2.39 -16.94
CA GLN A 1008 14.52 -1.59 -17.81
C GLN A 1008 14.39 -0.11 -17.45
N ALA A 1009 15.49 0.48 -16.98
CA ALA A 1009 15.60 1.91 -16.74
C ALA A 1009 16.02 2.63 -18.03
N SER A 1010 15.28 3.69 -18.39
CA SER A 1010 15.60 4.58 -19.51
C SER A 1010 15.64 6.02 -18.98
N THR A 1011 16.76 6.39 -18.36
CA THR A 1011 16.97 7.67 -17.66
C THR A 1011 18.40 8.13 -17.88
N SER A 1012 18.61 9.41 -18.18
CA SER A 1012 19.95 10.01 -18.30
C SER A 1012 20.15 11.10 -17.25
N LYS A 1013 21.05 10.86 -16.29
CA LYS A 1013 21.47 11.85 -15.28
C LYS A 1013 22.05 13.10 -15.94
N ILE A 1014 22.92 12.93 -16.94
CA ILE A 1014 23.57 14.02 -17.68
C ILE A 1014 22.50 14.87 -18.38
N GLY A 1015 21.54 14.22 -19.05
CA GLY A 1015 20.40 14.90 -19.67
C GLY A 1015 19.57 15.70 -18.67
N ALA A 1016 19.30 15.15 -17.48
CA ALA A 1016 18.56 15.86 -16.44
C ALA A 1016 19.30 17.10 -15.90
N ILE A 1017 20.63 17.02 -15.75
CA ILE A 1017 21.47 18.17 -15.35
C ILE A 1017 21.36 19.29 -16.40
N VAL A 1018 21.42 18.96 -17.70
CA VAL A 1018 21.27 19.92 -18.80
C VAL A 1018 19.88 20.58 -18.74
N VAL A 1019 18.81 19.77 -18.71
CA VAL A 1019 17.43 20.27 -18.70
C VAL A 1019 17.15 21.18 -17.49
N LEU A 1020 17.51 20.76 -16.28
CA LEU A 1020 17.25 21.55 -15.07
C LEU A 1020 18.13 22.82 -15.00
N SER A 1021 19.40 22.77 -15.42
CA SER A 1021 20.27 23.95 -15.45
C SER A 1021 19.71 25.05 -16.37
N PHE A 1022 19.22 24.68 -17.57
CA PHE A 1022 18.61 25.62 -18.51
C PHE A 1022 17.23 26.15 -18.07
N LEU A 1023 16.52 25.43 -17.19
CA LEU A 1023 15.28 25.92 -16.56
C LEU A 1023 15.58 26.92 -15.43
N VAL A 1024 16.58 26.62 -14.59
CA VAL A 1024 17.09 27.49 -13.50
C VAL A 1024 17.84 28.73 -14.02
N GLY A 1025 18.27 28.74 -15.28
CA GLY A 1025 18.99 29.86 -15.90
C GLY A 1025 20.51 29.79 -15.81
N ARG A 1026 21.04 28.69 -15.23
CA ARG A 1026 22.48 28.40 -15.22
C ARG A 1026 22.97 28.15 -16.64
N GLN A 1027 23.97 28.92 -17.08
CA GLN A 1027 24.61 28.71 -18.37
C GLN A 1027 25.48 27.44 -18.32
N LEU A 1028 25.34 26.60 -19.36
CA LEU A 1028 26.21 25.47 -19.67
C LEU A 1028 26.73 25.66 -21.10
N SER A 1029 28.03 25.47 -21.30
CA SER A 1029 28.65 25.36 -22.62
C SER A 1029 28.52 23.92 -23.16
N MET A 1030 28.99 23.68 -24.39
CA MET A 1030 29.15 22.31 -24.90
C MET A 1030 30.32 21.56 -24.25
N ASP A 1031 31.25 22.27 -23.61
CA ASP A 1031 32.44 21.67 -22.99
C ASP A 1031 32.16 21.22 -21.54
N ASP A 1032 31.17 21.83 -20.87
CA ASP A 1032 30.69 21.43 -19.53
C ASP A 1032 29.92 20.10 -19.53
N VAL A 1033 29.51 19.60 -20.70
CA VAL A 1033 28.69 18.39 -20.84
C VAL A 1033 29.53 17.27 -21.47
N PRO A 1034 29.84 16.18 -20.74
CA PRO A 1034 30.60 15.06 -21.30
C PRO A 1034 29.81 14.36 -22.40
N ASP A 1035 30.52 13.86 -23.42
CA ASP A 1035 29.91 13.09 -24.51
C ASP A 1035 29.37 11.76 -23.96
N GLN A 1036 28.06 11.52 -24.06
CA GLN A 1036 27.50 10.23 -23.65
C GLN A 1036 27.79 9.21 -24.75
N ALA A 1037 28.60 8.19 -24.44
CA ALA A 1037 28.93 7.14 -25.40
C ALA A 1037 27.65 6.49 -25.96
N PRO A 1038 27.55 6.29 -27.29
CA PRO A 1038 26.32 5.79 -27.92
C PRO A 1038 25.96 4.42 -27.34
N PHE A 1039 24.71 4.29 -26.89
CA PHE A 1039 24.27 3.20 -26.03
C PHE A 1039 24.37 1.83 -26.75
N VAL A 1040 25.45 1.08 -26.50
CA VAL A 1040 25.73 -0.21 -27.17
C VAL A 1040 24.85 -1.33 -26.59
N GLN A 1041 23.54 -1.25 -26.86
CA GLN A 1041 22.72 -2.45 -26.96
C GLN A 1041 22.83 -3.03 -28.38
N SER A 1042 22.77 -4.34 -28.48
CA SER A 1042 23.04 -5.10 -29.69
C SER A 1042 22.05 -4.78 -30.83
N GLN A 1043 22.62 -4.35 -31.95
CA GLN A 1043 22.06 -4.33 -33.31
C GLN A 1043 20.94 -3.30 -33.63
N GLN A 1044 21.29 -2.37 -34.53
CA GLN A 1044 20.43 -1.81 -35.59
C GLN A 1044 19.15 -1.05 -35.21
N PHE A 1045 19.18 -0.18 -34.20
CA PHE A 1045 18.11 0.82 -34.01
C PHE A 1045 18.65 2.24 -33.85
N ILE A 1046 18.31 3.11 -34.80
CA ILE A 1046 18.30 4.56 -34.64
C ILE A 1046 16.96 4.89 -33.97
N TYR A 1047 16.96 5.61 -32.86
CA TYR A 1047 15.71 6.10 -32.27
C TYR A 1047 15.16 7.25 -33.12
N PRO A 1048 13.89 7.21 -33.57
CA PRO A 1048 13.28 8.34 -34.27
C PRO A 1048 13.01 9.51 -33.31
N ASP A 1049 13.01 10.74 -33.83
CA ASP A 1049 12.71 11.97 -33.08
C ASP A 1049 11.26 12.01 -32.58
N THR A 1050 11.04 11.36 -31.43
CA THR A 1050 9.76 11.27 -30.72
C THR A 1050 9.49 12.49 -29.83
N ILE A 1051 10.49 13.35 -29.59
CA ILE A 1051 10.35 14.61 -28.87
C ILE A 1051 10.54 15.78 -29.84
N VAL A 1052 9.61 16.74 -29.85
CA VAL A 1052 9.69 17.99 -30.61
C VAL A 1052 9.68 19.21 -29.68
N GLN A 1053 10.11 20.37 -30.18
CA GLN A 1053 9.95 21.63 -29.44
C GLN A 1053 8.47 21.87 -29.10
N ALA A 1054 8.20 22.35 -27.89
CA ALA A 1054 6.85 22.69 -27.45
C ALA A 1054 6.38 24.03 -28.03
N GLU A 1055 5.14 24.09 -28.50
CA GLU A 1055 4.43 25.33 -28.83
C GLU A 1055 3.83 25.96 -27.55
N THR A 1056 3.54 27.26 -27.56
CA THR A 1056 2.90 27.93 -26.42
C THR A 1056 1.39 27.69 -26.44
N ILE A 1057 0.82 27.28 -25.30
CA ILE A 1057 -0.62 27.03 -25.14
C ILE A 1057 -1.40 28.34 -25.02
N THR A 1058 -2.63 28.36 -25.51
CA THR A 1058 -3.54 29.49 -25.42
C THR A 1058 -3.87 29.88 -23.98
N ASN A 1059 -3.87 31.19 -23.71
CA ASN A 1059 -4.23 31.79 -22.44
C ASN A 1059 -5.75 31.99 -22.35
N ALA A 1060 -6.37 31.51 -21.27
CA ALA A 1060 -7.68 31.97 -20.83
C ALA A 1060 -7.47 32.89 -19.62
N ASP A 1061 -7.86 34.16 -19.73
CA ASP A 1061 -7.88 35.21 -18.68
C ASP A 1061 -6.85 35.04 -17.54
N VAL A 1062 -5.57 34.92 -17.91
CA VAL A 1062 -4.52 34.45 -16.98
C VAL A 1062 -4.18 35.50 -15.93
N GLU A 1063 -4.32 35.12 -14.66
CA GLU A 1063 -3.77 35.86 -13.53
C GLU A 1063 -2.24 35.87 -13.60
N LEU A 1064 -1.67 37.06 -13.80
CA LEU A 1064 -0.25 37.31 -13.67
C LEU A 1064 0.09 37.59 -12.20
N GLU A 1065 0.45 36.54 -11.47
CA GLU A 1065 1.05 36.64 -10.14
C GLU A 1065 2.31 37.51 -10.21
N LYS A 1066 2.23 38.73 -9.67
CA LYS A 1066 3.39 39.61 -9.47
C LYS A 1066 4.11 39.20 -8.19
N GLN A 1067 5.44 39.23 -8.24
CA GLN A 1067 6.31 39.20 -7.05
C GLN A 1067 6.15 40.49 -6.24
#